data_AF-A0AAU2V780-F1
#
_entry.id   AF-A0AAU2V780-F1
#
_cell.length_a   1.000
_cell.length_b   1.000
_cell.length_c   1.000
_cell.angle_alpha   90.00
_cell.angle_beta   90.00
_cell.angle_gamma   90.00
#
_symmetry.space_group_name_H-M   'P 1'
#
loop_
_entity.id
_entity.type
_entity.pdbx_description
1 polymer ?
#
loop_
_entity_poly.entity_id
_entity_poly.type
_entity_poly.pdbx_seq_one_letter_code
_entity_poly.pdbx_strand_id
1 'polypeptide(L)'
;MTTELTLLTRVAYRGQEVTAPRLRGLLALLAEDLRAGCSTGRLVEGLWPEVQPERPGKAVQVLVSRARAQLGPDVIASTPAGYRLALAEDQVDSSALLLHAAASEARARAGEHGEALAEAEAGLALWDGATRDGDDLHDPLAALCLARAGAHRTLVRARALALARVGRRADAVRPLAQLARELPRDEEVLAELIRCEAATAGPAAALTRYDSYRRALRDELGADPGSELKAIHQELLRGEAPLVRHGVLHEPNPLLGRDADVAAVTGLLRSARVATVVGPGGLGKTRLAHAVGRAAEQRVVHFVPLAGVTLDDDVAAEVASVLGVAVRTPGPAGIVAGIVGALGQGPALLVLDNCEHVIRGAAELVRALVSGSKELRVLATSRAPLGLTSESVYALPELGLVSTVELFRQRARAARPDAELPERAVEELCRQLDGLPLAVELAAARVRVLSVPEIARRLRDRFALLRGGGRDVPERHRTLRAVVEWSWNLLEPEAQAALRVLSVFPGGFTEDAAEHLLAGDDALFLLEQLADQSLIKAADTASGVRFHMLETVREFSAGRRAEAGEEELVTGRFLTWARDFGRAHNDALFGADSLKVWEFIRNEQDNLVLALRHALARDDCPVIAALTAVLASLWATDSNYTRLTDLAADSGGPLSHFRPGPEDIEPARNAAVVCALSLFMGYGPHAVRQLVTLRRLPPAEPDTLLKALDLVLRVLPEVRPPHYTRLLELCDSEHPLLAGVAECFASYVWEHEHEMDRALDSARRGLDALTQVRNPATEMLGHGRISELCLQSERGEEAYRHLRAALNVLERTGDWSESAGWHDTVGVRWGLVLACLQLGDVDEAEHWLNLAALESEPESVRAFSPDLADRAEIALLRGLTEVGLGLWRQAVRQIREVDETAHANDPFVQAWSLQVQSAAVAAHARHGRLEPVAELHAQLRMRVRELLAKRRPEDSPVELPVAGTVLLAVGLAEIAKGDKTTGVRLLALAERLRVRREFPTMSTVRARESAENADGAAYADAVSEYAALGRGELEAAAARLLRGISAADPG
;
A
#
# COMPACT_ATOMS: atom_id res chain seq x y z
N MET A 1 -23.48 55.31 18.82
CA MET A 1 -23.60 56.76 19.12
C MET A 1 -23.36 57.52 17.82
N THR A 2 -24.07 58.62 17.59
CA THR A 2 -23.90 59.45 16.38
C THR A 2 -23.37 60.81 16.78
N THR A 3 -22.07 61.03 16.59
CA THR A 3 -21.41 62.32 16.78
C THR A 3 -22.12 63.39 15.97
N GLU A 4 -22.73 64.37 16.64
CA GLU A 4 -23.37 65.51 15.98
C GLU A 4 -22.40 66.66 15.77
N LEU A 5 -21.47 66.90 16.70
CA LEU A 5 -20.44 67.93 16.59
C LEU A 5 -19.05 67.28 16.52
N THR A 6 -18.38 67.44 15.39
CA THR A 6 -16.97 67.11 15.19
C THR A 6 -16.13 68.37 15.41
N LEU A 7 -15.00 68.25 16.10
CA LEU A 7 -14.03 69.30 16.39
C LEU A 7 -12.59 68.84 16.11
N LEU A 8 -12.25 67.59 16.45
CA LEU A 8 -10.88 67.08 16.47
C LEU A 8 -10.31 66.94 15.05
N THR A 9 -11.00 66.19 14.19
CA THR A 9 -10.59 65.97 12.78
C THR A 9 -10.95 67.17 11.91
N ARG A 10 -12.19 67.65 11.97
CA ARG A 10 -12.68 68.88 11.32
C ARG A 10 -13.79 69.50 12.16
N VAL A 11 -13.99 70.81 12.06
CA VAL A 11 -15.12 71.47 12.76
C VAL A 11 -16.37 71.38 11.90
N ALA A 12 -17.30 70.49 12.27
CA ALA A 12 -18.54 70.28 11.55
C ALA A 12 -19.70 69.91 12.48
N TYR A 13 -20.91 70.36 12.17
CA TYR A 13 -22.13 69.97 12.88
C TYR A 13 -23.10 69.26 11.93
N ARG A 14 -23.54 68.05 12.29
CA ARG A 14 -24.38 67.16 11.47
C ARG A 14 -23.88 67.03 10.02
N GLY A 15 -22.56 66.99 9.85
CA GLY A 15 -21.87 66.91 8.56
C GLY A 15 -21.67 68.25 7.82
N GLN A 16 -22.26 69.36 8.27
CA GLN A 16 -22.04 70.69 7.70
C GLN A 16 -20.78 71.34 8.31
N GLU A 17 -19.84 71.76 7.45
CA GLU A 17 -18.57 72.33 7.89
C GLU A 17 -18.69 73.78 8.37
N VAL A 18 -17.98 74.09 9.47
CA VAL A 18 -17.92 75.42 10.08
C VAL A 18 -16.58 76.05 9.75
N THR A 19 -16.51 76.83 8.67
CA THR A 19 -15.26 77.40 8.17
C THR A 19 -14.81 78.68 8.89
N ALA A 20 -15.74 79.43 9.50
CA ALA A 20 -15.45 80.73 10.11
C ALA A 20 -14.56 80.61 11.38
N PRO A 21 -13.33 81.15 11.42
CA PRO A 21 -12.36 80.88 12.50
C PRO A 21 -12.87 81.20 13.91
N ARG A 22 -13.48 82.37 14.12
CA ARG A 22 -14.05 82.76 15.43
C ARG A 22 -15.25 81.91 15.85
N LEU A 23 -15.94 81.25 14.92
CA LEU A 23 -17.02 80.32 15.24
C LEU A 23 -16.47 78.95 15.62
N ARG A 24 -15.39 78.50 14.96
CA ARG A 24 -14.62 77.30 15.36
C ARG A 24 -14.06 77.44 16.78
N GLY A 25 -13.41 78.56 17.08
CA GLY A 25 -12.90 78.87 18.42
C GLY A 25 -14.00 78.92 19.48
N LEU A 26 -15.18 79.47 19.15
CA LEU A 26 -16.34 79.52 20.06
C LEU A 26 -16.82 78.10 20.41
N LEU A 27 -16.94 77.22 19.41
CA LEU A 27 -17.34 75.83 19.63
C LEU A 27 -16.29 75.05 20.42
N ALA A 28 -15.00 75.29 20.19
CA ALA A 28 -13.91 74.67 20.94
C ALA A 28 -13.94 75.06 22.44
N LEU A 29 -14.02 76.36 22.75
CA LEU A 29 -14.12 76.86 24.13
C LEU A 29 -15.37 76.34 24.88
N LEU A 30 -16.49 76.15 24.17
CA LEU A 30 -17.70 75.58 24.75
C LEU A 30 -17.66 74.05 24.90
N ALA A 31 -16.70 73.38 24.27
CA ALA A 31 -16.48 71.93 24.33
C ALA A 31 -15.31 71.53 25.25
N GLU A 32 -14.65 72.48 25.90
CA GLU A 32 -13.71 72.21 27.00
C GLU A 32 -14.44 71.50 28.16
N ASP A 33 -15.59 72.06 28.58
CA ASP A 33 -16.54 71.52 29.57
C ASP A 33 -17.99 71.77 29.11
N LEU A 34 -18.68 70.71 28.67
CA LEU A 34 -20.07 70.77 28.20
C LEU A 34 -21.08 71.05 29.34
N ARG A 35 -20.76 70.70 30.58
CA ARG A 35 -21.69 70.80 31.72
C ARG A 35 -21.73 72.22 32.28
N ALA A 36 -20.56 72.78 32.58
CA ALA A 36 -20.39 74.13 33.08
C ALA A 36 -20.52 75.18 31.96
N GLY A 37 -20.04 74.86 30.76
CA GLY A 37 -19.89 75.81 29.66
C GLY A 37 -18.77 76.81 29.90
N CYS A 38 -18.80 77.89 29.13
CA CYS A 38 -17.78 78.94 29.15
C CYS A 38 -18.40 80.29 29.57
N SER A 39 -17.72 81.00 30.49
CA SER A 39 -18.16 82.33 30.94
C SER A 39 -17.97 83.38 29.84
N THR A 40 -18.76 84.46 29.88
CA THR A 40 -18.63 85.52 28.87
C THR A 40 -17.24 86.17 28.88
N GLY A 41 -16.59 86.28 30.04
CA GLY A 41 -15.21 86.77 30.15
C GLY A 41 -14.21 85.82 29.48
N ARG A 42 -14.30 84.51 29.77
CA ARG A 42 -13.40 83.50 29.20
C ARG A 42 -13.57 83.36 27.68
N LEU A 43 -14.80 83.48 27.18
CA LEU A 43 -15.08 83.56 25.74
C LEU A 43 -14.47 84.80 25.10
N VAL A 44 -14.39 85.94 25.80
CA VAL A 44 -13.73 87.14 25.26
C VAL A 44 -12.23 86.95 25.19
N GLU A 45 -11.61 86.45 26.26
CA GLU A 45 -10.16 86.14 26.30
C GLU A 45 -9.74 85.19 25.17
N GLY A 46 -10.45 84.07 25.00
CA GLY A 46 -10.09 83.05 24.02
C GLY A 46 -10.44 83.37 22.56
N LEU A 47 -11.34 84.32 22.29
CA LEU A 47 -11.73 84.69 20.91
C LEU A 47 -11.08 85.97 20.40
N TRP A 48 -10.55 86.80 21.29
CA TRP A 48 -9.85 88.06 20.98
C TRP A 48 -8.63 88.26 21.89
N PRO A 49 -7.59 87.40 21.79
CA PRO A 49 -6.42 87.46 22.67
C PRO A 49 -5.61 88.77 22.52
N GLU A 50 -5.51 89.32 21.31
CA GLU A 50 -4.69 90.53 21.05
C GLU A 50 -5.46 91.85 21.17
N VAL A 51 -6.65 91.94 20.55
CA VAL A 51 -7.43 93.18 20.46
C VAL A 51 -8.91 92.91 20.73
N GLN A 52 -9.36 93.28 21.93
CA GLN A 52 -10.77 93.14 22.32
C GLN A 52 -11.68 94.14 21.60
N PRO A 53 -12.92 93.76 21.22
CA PRO A 53 -13.90 94.69 20.68
C PRO A 53 -14.35 95.73 21.73
N GLU A 54 -14.69 96.95 21.31
CA GLU A 54 -15.17 98.04 22.19
C GLU A 54 -16.35 97.65 23.12
N ARG A 55 -17.15 96.65 22.71
CA ARG A 55 -18.26 96.09 23.49
C ARG A 55 -18.17 94.56 23.48
N PRO A 56 -17.28 93.95 24.28
CA PRO A 56 -16.88 92.55 24.08
C PRO A 56 -18.03 91.57 24.35
N GLY A 57 -18.86 91.81 25.38
CA GLY A 57 -20.06 91.01 25.63
C GLY A 57 -21.09 91.04 24.49
N LYS A 58 -21.23 92.18 23.79
CA LYS A 58 -22.10 92.28 22.60
C LYS A 58 -21.49 91.54 21.41
N ALA A 59 -20.17 91.51 21.28
CA ALA A 59 -19.48 90.74 20.24
C ALA A 59 -19.68 89.22 20.43
N VAL A 60 -19.60 88.72 21.67
CA VAL A 60 -19.95 87.31 21.99
C VAL A 60 -21.42 87.02 21.65
N GLN A 61 -22.36 87.89 22.04
CA GLN A 61 -23.78 87.75 21.70
C GLN A 61 -24.01 87.65 20.18
N VAL A 62 -23.31 88.46 19.38
CA VAL A 62 -23.40 88.40 17.91
C VAL A 62 -22.83 87.09 17.36
N LEU A 63 -21.69 86.60 17.88
CA LEU A 63 -21.13 85.31 17.47
C LEU A 63 -22.05 84.14 17.86
N VAL A 64 -22.62 84.13 19.06
CA VAL A 64 -23.60 83.10 19.48
C VAL A 64 -24.89 83.19 18.67
N SER A 65 -25.37 84.38 18.34
CA SER A 65 -26.54 84.55 17.46
C SER A 65 -26.26 84.01 16.06
N ARG A 66 -25.04 84.19 15.53
CA ARG A 66 -24.61 83.64 14.24
C ARG A 66 -24.45 82.11 14.31
N ALA A 67 -23.91 81.60 15.41
CA ALA A 67 -23.81 80.16 15.68
C ALA A 67 -25.20 79.51 15.70
N ARG A 68 -26.15 80.07 16.46
CA ARG A 68 -27.54 79.60 16.52
C ARG A 68 -28.25 79.66 15.16
N ALA A 69 -27.98 80.68 14.34
CA ALA A 69 -28.52 80.78 12.99
C ALA A 69 -27.95 79.74 12.02
N GLN A 70 -26.70 79.30 12.21
CA GLN A 70 -26.03 78.31 11.36
C GLN A 70 -26.25 76.86 11.81
N LEU A 71 -26.31 76.62 13.13
CA LEU A 71 -26.32 75.28 13.73
C LEU A 71 -27.70 74.87 14.27
N GLY A 72 -28.59 75.83 14.50
CA GLY A 72 -29.87 75.64 15.17
C GLY A 72 -29.93 76.39 16.51
N PRO A 73 -31.11 76.89 16.92
CA PRO A 73 -31.24 77.77 18.08
C PRO A 73 -30.86 77.09 19.40
N ASP A 74 -31.11 75.79 19.51
CA ASP A 74 -30.97 75.02 20.74
C ASP A 74 -29.53 74.56 21.01
N VAL A 75 -28.67 74.49 19.99
CA VAL A 75 -27.30 73.93 20.08
C VAL A 75 -26.43 74.64 21.12
N ILE A 76 -26.67 75.94 21.34
CA ILE A 76 -25.99 76.73 22.39
C ILE A 76 -27.04 77.26 23.36
N ALA A 77 -27.02 76.78 24.59
CA ALA A 77 -27.84 77.31 25.68
C ALA A 77 -27.14 78.50 26.36
N SER A 78 -27.93 79.49 26.82
CA SER A 78 -27.43 80.59 27.65
C SER A 78 -27.46 80.18 29.13
N THR A 79 -26.43 80.55 29.87
CA THR A 79 -26.29 80.31 31.31
C THR A 79 -26.21 81.65 32.06
N PRO A 80 -26.38 81.69 33.40
CA PRO A 80 -26.30 82.94 34.16
C PRO A 80 -24.97 83.72 34.03
N ALA A 81 -23.89 83.05 33.61
CA ALA A 81 -22.55 83.66 33.46
C ALA A 81 -22.03 83.67 32.00
N GLY A 82 -22.72 83.02 31.05
CA GLY A 82 -22.23 82.84 29.69
C GLY A 82 -23.06 81.86 28.87
N TYR A 83 -22.40 80.86 28.28
CA TYR A 83 -23.02 79.95 27.31
C TYR A 83 -22.46 78.52 27.48
N ARG A 84 -23.22 77.52 27.03
CA ARG A 84 -22.76 76.11 26.92
C ARG A 84 -23.34 75.46 25.68
N LEU A 85 -22.72 74.39 25.20
CA LEU A 85 -23.35 73.49 24.23
C LEU A 85 -24.48 72.71 24.91
N ALA A 86 -25.62 72.55 24.25
CA ALA A 86 -26.74 71.74 24.72
C ALA A 86 -26.75 70.36 24.02
N LEU A 87 -25.56 69.74 23.96
CA LEU A 87 -25.33 68.42 23.39
C LEU A 87 -24.86 67.47 24.50
N ALA A 88 -25.18 66.19 24.39
CA ALA A 88 -24.65 65.16 25.27
C ALA A 88 -23.16 64.90 24.99
N GLU A 89 -22.46 64.32 25.98
CA GLU A 89 -21.02 64.05 25.89
C GLU A 89 -20.64 63.07 24.78
N ASP A 90 -21.53 62.16 24.39
CA ASP A 90 -21.37 61.23 23.26
C ASP A 90 -21.71 61.85 21.88
N GLN A 91 -22.35 63.02 21.86
CA GLN A 91 -22.68 63.76 20.63
C GLN A 91 -21.54 64.71 20.19
N VAL A 92 -20.50 64.91 21.00
CA VAL A 92 -19.35 65.77 20.68
C VAL A 92 -18.07 64.95 20.69
N ASP A 93 -17.33 64.88 19.58
CA ASP A 93 -16.16 64.00 19.43
C ASP A 93 -15.09 64.19 20.51
N SER A 94 -14.82 65.44 20.89
CA SER A 94 -13.85 65.80 21.92
C SER A 94 -14.23 65.32 23.33
N SER A 95 -15.51 65.06 23.58
CA SER A 95 -16.02 64.50 24.83
C SER A 95 -16.24 62.99 24.73
N ALA A 96 -16.73 62.49 23.60
CA ALA A 96 -16.88 61.07 23.31
C ALA A 96 -15.53 60.33 23.38
N LEU A 97 -14.44 60.97 22.94
CA LEU A 97 -13.08 60.43 23.10
C LEU A 97 -12.72 60.18 24.58
N LEU A 98 -13.12 61.08 25.49
CA LEU A 98 -12.90 60.91 26.93
C LEU A 98 -13.77 59.78 27.50
N LEU A 99 -15.02 59.67 27.05
CA LEU A 99 -15.92 58.57 27.44
C LEU A 99 -15.37 57.22 27.01
N HIS A 100 -14.96 57.06 25.75
CA HIS A 100 -14.35 55.81 25.25
C HIS A 100 -13.03 55.48 25.98
N ALA A 101 -12.20 56.48 26.31
CA ALA A 101 -10.97 56.24 27.07
C ALA A 101 -11.27 55.73 28.48
N ALA A 102 -12.22 56.34 29.19
CA ALA A 102 -12.65 55.90 30.52
C ALA A 102 -13.36 54.54 30.49
N ALA A 103 -14.22 54.30 29.50
CA ALA A 103 -14.93 53.03 29.31
C ALA A 103 -13.96 51.89 29.01
N SER A 104 -13.05 52.07 28.04
CA SER A 104 -12.01 51.08 27.71
C SER A 104 -11.16 50.72 28.94
N GLU A 105 -10.75 51.72 29.73
CA GLU A 105 -9.97 51.49 30.95
C GLU A 105 -10.78 50.76 32.04
N ALA A 106 -12.06 51.10 32.23
CA ALA A 106 -12.95 50.42 33.17
C ALA A 106 -13.18 48.95 32.78
N ARG A 107 -13.45 48.67 31.50
CA ARG A 107 -13.61 47.33 30.94
C ARG A 107 -12.31 46.52 31.05
N ALA A 108 -11.16 47.14 30.81
CA ALA A 108 -9.86 46.51 30.97
C ALA A 108 -9.60 46.09 32.43
N ARG A 109 -9.94 46.94 33.41
CA ARG A 109 -9.87 46.61 34.85
C ARG A 109 -10.85 45.50 35.27
N ALA A 110 -11.99 45.38 34.60
CA ALA A 110 -12.96 44.31 34.82
C ALA A 110 -12.57 42.95 34.20
N GLY A 111 -11.50 42.89 33.39
CA GLY A 111 -11.11 41.70 32.64
C GLY A 111 -11.86 41.50 31.30
N GLU A 112 -12.73 42.45 30.93
CA GLU A 112 -13.59 42.39 29.76
C GLU A 112 -12.83 42.86 28.51
N HIS A 113 -11.72 42.21 28.19
CA HIS A 113 -10.74 42.68 27.20
C HIS A 113 -11.31 42.84 25.77
N GLY A 114 -12.34 42.06 25.41
CA GLY A 114 -13.05 42.22 24.13
C GLY A 114 -13.85 43.52 24.05
N GLU A 115 -14.54 43.89 25.12
CA GLU A 115 -15.28 45.17 25.21
C GLU A 115 -14.30 46.35 25.35
N ALA A 116 -13.23 46.18 26.12
CA ALA A 116 -12.15 47.17 26.23
C ALA A 116 -11.50 47.49 24.87
N LEU A 117 -11.31 46.47 24.01
CA LEU A 117 -10.82 46.63 22.64
C LEU A 117 -11.84 47.39 21.77
N ALA A 118 -13.12 47.03 21.85
CA ALA A 118 -14.17 47.69 21.07
C ALA A 118 -14.32 49.18 21.43
N GLU A 119 -14.27 49.52 22.73
CA GLU A 119 -14.25 50.91 23.21
C GLU A 119 -12.98 51.64 22.75
N ALA A 120 -11.82 50.97 22.77
CA ALA A 120 -10.56 51.57 22.31
C ALA A 120 -10.60 51.88 20.80
N GLU A 121 -11.11 50.95 19.99
CA GLU A 121 -11.22 51.13 18.53
C GLU A 121 -12.30 52.16 18.16
N ALA A 122 -13.42 52.21 18.90
CA ALA A 122 -14.45 53.25 18.74
C ALA A 122 -13.90 54.65 19.06
N GLY A 123 -13.14 54.80 20.15
CA GLY A 123 -12.50 56.06 20.52
C GLY A 123 -11.46 56.53 19.48
N LEU A 124 -10.61 55.63 18.98
CA LEU A 124 -9.60 55.95 17.96
C LEU A 124 -10.22 56.25 16.59
N ALA A 125 -11.43 55.79 16.30
CA ALA A 125 -12.15 56.15 15.08
C ALA A 125 -12.61 57.64 15.06
N LEU A 126 -12.65 58.31 16.21
CA LEU A 126 -13.02 59.73 16.32
C LEU A 126 -11.90 60.69 15.94
N TRP A 127 -10.64 60.31 16.16
CA TRP A 127 -9.45 61.14 15.89
C TRP A 127 -8.18 60.29 15.78
N ASP A 128 -7.34 60.62 14.80
CA ASP A 128 -6.06 59.98 14.49
C ASP A 128 -4.87 60.46 15.35
N GLY A 129 -5.12 61.43 16.25
CA GLY A 129 -4.09 62.02 17.11
C GLY A 129 -3.26 63.12 16.44
N ALA A 130 -3.59 63.53 15.20
CA ALA A 130 -2.86 64.59 14.51
C ALA A 130 -3.01 65.94 15.23
N THR A 131 -1.89 66.50 15.70
CA THR A 131 -1.79 67.91 16.07
C THR A 131 -1.85 68.76 14.81
N ARG A 132 -2.71 69.77 14.78
CA ARG A 132 -2.78 70.68 13.62
C ARG A 132 -1.55 71.58 13.62
N ASP A 133 -0.79 71.57 12.53
CA ASP A 133 0.30 72.52 12.31
C ASP A 133 -0.26 73.94 12.22
N GLY A 134 0.10 74.77 13.19
CA GLY A 134 -0.36 76.13 13.37
C GLY A 134 0.21 76.69 14.66
N ASP A 135 1.28 77.47 14.54
CA ASP A 135 2.17 77.88 15.65
C ASP A 135 1.57 78.98 16.56
N ASP A 136 0.24 79.03 16.66
CA ASP A 136 -0.49 80.00 17.47
C ASP A 136 -1.07 79.32 18.72
N LEU A 137 -0.33 79.44 19.82
CA LEU A 137 -0.71 78.97 21.17
C LEU A 137 -2.04 79.57 21.69
N HIS A 138 -2.62 80.54 20.97
CA HIS A 138 -3.90 81.15 21.32
C HIS A 138 -5.10 80.62 20.50
N ASP A 139 -4.95 79.67 19.56
CA ASP A 139 -6.11 79.01 18.93
C ASP A 139 -6.80 78.05 19.93
N PRO A 140 -8.07 78.31 20.32
CA PRO A 140 -8.78 77.42 21.24
C PRO A 140 -8.99 76.01 20.69
N LEU A 141 -9.00 75.82 19.37
CA LEU A 141 -9.15 74.49 18.77
C LEU A 141 -7.87 73.67 18.93
N ALA A 142 -6.70 74.29 18.72
CA ALA A 142 -5.41 73.66 18.99
C ALA A 142 -5.25 73.30 20.48
N ALA A 143 -5.64 74.21 21.38
CA ALA A 143 -5.65 73.96 22.83
C ALA A 143 -6.56 72.78 23.22
N LEU A 144 -7.76 72.68 22.62
CA LEU A 144 -8.67 71.55 22.85
C LEU A 144 -8.06 70.22 22.36
N CYS A 145 -7.50 70.16 21.14
CA CYS A 145 -6.84 68.95 20.65
C CYS A 145 -5.66 68.53 21.54
N LEU A 146 -4.84 69.49 22.00
CA LEU A 146 -3.74 69.23 22.93
C LEU A 146 -4.25 68.67 24.27
N ALA A 147 -5.34 69.22 24.82
CA ALA A 147 -5.99 68.72 26.03
C ALA A 147 -6.61 67.33 25.87
N ARG A 148 -6.91 66.89 24.64
CA ARG A 148 -7.43 65.54 24.34
C ARG A 148 -6.36 64.53 23.90
N ALA A 149 -5.14 64.99 23.55
CA ALA A 149 -4.02 64.12 23.16
C ALA A 149 -3.65 63.07 24.21
N GLY A 150 -3.83 63.37 25.50
CA GLY A 150 -3.64 62.41 26.59
C GLY A 150 -4.58 61.21 26.48
N ALA A 151 -5.88 61.44 26.24
CA ALA A 151 -6.88 60.39 26.10
C ALA A 151 -6.68 59.56 24.82
N HIS A 152 -6.28 60.19 23.71
CA HIS A 152 -5.89 59.48 22.50
C HIS A 152 -4.72 58.52 22.76
N ARG A 153 -3.65 58.96 23.45
CA ARG A 153 -2.54 58.07 23.83
C ARG A 153 -2.98 56.92 24.74
N THR A 154 -3.89 57.19 25.69
CA THR A 154 -4.49 56.14 26.54
C THR A 154 -5.24 55.09 25.71
N LEU A 155 -6.02 55.51 24.71
CA LEU A 155 -6.74 54.62 23.80
C LEU A 155 -5.78 53.78 22.92
N VAL A 156 -4.70 54.37 22.39
CA VAL A 156 -3.66 53.64 21.63
C VAL A 156 -3.04 52.54 22.50
N ARG A 157 -2.68 52.86 23.75
CA ARG A 157 -2.14 51.90 24.73
C ARG A 157 -3.15 50.80 25.06
N ALA A 158 -4.39 51.19 25.37
CA ALA A 158 -5.47 50.25 25.72
C ALA A 158 -5.76 49.27 24.58
N ARG A 159 -5.83 49.75 23.33
CA ARG A 159 -5.99 48.90 22.14
C ARG A 159 -4.89 47.86 22.02
N ALA A 160 -3.62 48.27 22.16
CA ALA A 160 -2.48 47.37 22.01
C ALA A 160 -2.46 46.26 23.08
N LEU A 161 -2.72 46.62 24.34
CA LEU A 161 -2.84 45.66 25.45
C LEU A 161 -4.06 44.75 25.29
N ALA A 162 -5.22 45.30 24.91
CA ALA A 162 -6.43 44.52 24.71
C ALA A 162 -6.28 43.50 23.56
N LEU A 163 -5.65 43.87 22.44
CA LEU A 163 -5.31 42.93 21.35
C LEU A 163 -4.49 41.73 21.84
N ALA A 164 -3.48 41.95 22.68
CA ALA A 164 -2.69 40.87 23.27
C ALA A 164 -3.54 39.96 24.16
N ARG A 165 -4.35 40.55 25.04
CA ARG A 165 -5.16 39.85 26.05
C ARG A 165 -6.35 39.08 25.48
N VAL A 166 -6.94 39.52 24.36
CA VAL A 166 -7.94 38.72 23.60
C VAL A 166 -7.31 37.63 22.72
N GLY A 167 -5.98 37.43 22.78
CA GLY A 167 -5.27 36.40 22.04
C GLY A 167 -4.87 36.78 20.60
N ARG A 168 -5.17 37.99 20.13
CA ARG A 168 -4.75 38.53 18.81
C ARG A 168 -3.28 38.98 18.85
N ARG A 169 -2.40 38.08 19.30
CA ARG A 169 -1.00 38.37 19.63
C ARG A 169 -0.19 38.90 18.44
N ALA A 170 -0.39 38.37 17.24
CA ALA A 170 0.29 38.83 16.03
C ALA A 170 -0.04 40.30 15.70
N ASP A 171 -1.31 40.69 15.80
CA ASP A 171 -1.76 42.08 15.60
C ASP A 171 -1.18 43.03 16.66
N ALA A 172 -0.93 42.52 17.87
CA ALA A 172 -0.43 43.29 19.02
C ALA A 172 1.08 43.57 18.97
N VAL A 173 1.91 42.70 18.37
CA VAL A 173 3.40 42.83 18.40
C VAL A 173 3.86 44.20 17.91
N ARG A 174 3.37 44.67 16.74
CA ARG A 174 3.84 45.94 16.15
C ARG A 174 3.40 47.18 16.96
N PRO A 175 2.13 47.34 17.36
CA PRO A 175 1.71 48.41 18.27
C PRO A 175 2.45 48.40 19.61
N LEU A 176 2.60 47.25 20.27
CA LEU A 176 3.32 47.13 21.54
C LEU A 176 4.81 47.45 21.38
N ALA A 177 5.46 47.04 20.29
CA ALA A 177 6.86 47.38 20.01
C ALA A 177 7.08 48.85 19.61
N GLN A 178 6.04 49.57 19.22
CA GLN A 178 6.08 51.03 19.11
C GLN A 178 5.94 51.68 20.49
N LEU A 179 4.91 51.31 21.25
CA LEU A 179 4.68 51.82 22.60
C LEU A 179 5.87 51.56 23.54
N ALA A 180 6.51 50.39 23.48
CA ALA A 180 7.70 50.08 24.27
C ALA A 180 8.95 50.91 23.91
N ARG A 181 8.96 51.61 22.75
CA ARG A 181 10.00 52.59 22.40
C ARG A 181 9.64 54.01 22.83
N GLU A 182 8.36 54.36 22.78
CA GLU A 182 7.84 55.66 23.23
C GLU A 182 7.76 55.76 24.76
N LEU A 183 7.51 54.63 25.44
CA LEU A 183 7.39 54.47 26.88
C LEU A 183 8.32 53.33 27.38
N PRO A 184 9.66 53.50 27.36
CA PRO A 184 10.60 52.42 27.68
C PRO A 184 10.50 51.84 29.10
N ARG A 185 9.76 52.50 29.99
CA ARG A 185 9.60 52.13 31.42
C ARG A 185 8.22 51.56 31.75
N ASP A 186 7.39 51.34 30.73
CA ASP A 186 6.07 50.72 30.88
C ASP A 186 6.20 49.18 30.87
N GLU A 187 6.41 48.60 32.04
CA GLU A 187 6.61 47.14 32.18
C GLU A 187 5.37 46.32 31.77
N GLU A 188 4.14 46.86 31.85
CA GLU A 188 2.92 46.16 31.42
C GLU A 188 2.91 46.00 29.89
N VAL A 189 3.24 47.06 29.14
CA VAL A 189 3.41 47.02 27.68
C VAL A 189 4.53 46.05 27.28
N LEU A 190 5.65 46.06 28.02
CA LEU A 190 6.76 45.17 27.76
C LEU A 190 6.44 43.70 28.08
N ALA A 191 5.68 43.44 29.14
CA ALA A 191 5.24 42.10 29.55
C ALA A 191 4.36 41.46 28.47
N GLU A 192 3.33 42.17 28.00
CA GLU A 192 2.48 41.69 26.91
C GLU A 192 3.26 41.53 25.60
N LEU A 193 4.22 42.43 25.29
CA LEU A 193 5.07 42.29 24.11
C LEU A 193 5.92 41.01 24.16
N ILE A 194 6.54 40.71 25.31
CA ILE A 194 7.34 39.50 25.52
C ILE A 194 6.45 38.25 25.42
N ARG A 195 5.23 38.27 25.99
CA ARG A 195 4.25 37.17 25.82
C ARG A 195 3.82 37.00 24.35
N CYS A 196 3.62 38.09 23.61
CA CYS A 196 3.27 38.06 22.19
C CYS A 196 4.41 37.56 21.30
N GLU A 197 5.65 37.98 21.55
CA GLU A 197 6.84 37.47 20.83
C GLU A 197 7.09 36.00 21.15
N ALA A 198 6.96 35.58 22.41
CA ALA A 198 7.10 34.18 22.79
C ALA A 198 6.12 33.25 22.05
N ALA A 199 4.91 33.75 21.75
CA ALA A 199 3.88 33.02 21.04
C ALA A 199 3.97 33.10 19.50
N THR A 200 4.67 34.10 18.94
CA THR A 200 4.73 34.32 17.47
C THR A 200 6.11 34.06 16.86
N ALA A 201 7.17 34.52 17.52
CA ALA A 201 8.58 34.36 17.15
C ALA A 201 9.34 33.37 18.05
N GLY A 202 8.69 32.86 19.10
CA GLY A 202 9.23 31.83 20.00
C GLY A 202 10.02 32.38 21.19
N PRO A 203 10.36 31.51 22.17
CA PRO A 203 10.94 31.94 23.45
C PRO A 203 12.28 32.67 23.33
N ALA A 204 13.10 32.37 22.32
CA ALA A 204 14.42 32.98 22.14
C ALA A 204 14.35 34.48 21.82
N ALA A 205 13.37 34.90 21.00
CA ALA A 205 13.13 36.32 20.72
C ALA A 205 12.70 37.08 21.98
N ALA A 206 11.73 36.50 22.71
CA ALA A 206 11.21 37.04 23.96
C ALA A 206 12.30 37.18 25.05
N LEU A 207 13.16 36.16 25.21
CA LEU A 207 14.31 36.20 26.12
C LEU A 207 15.35 37.25 25.71
N THR A 208 15.60 37.43 24.41
CA THR A 208 16.51 38.48 23.89
C THR A 208 16.00 39.87 24.23
N ARG A 209 14.69 40.11 24.09
CA ARG A 209 14.04 41.37 24.48
C ARG A 209 14.12 41.62 25.98
N TYR A 210 13.79 40.62 26.80
CA TYR A 210 13.91 40.70 28.26
C TYR A 210 15.34 41.05 28.70
N ASP A 211 16.35 40.37 28.15
CA ASP A 211 17.73 40.61 28.56
C ASP A 211 18.27 41.98 28.11
N SER A 212 17.83 42.46 26.93
CA SER A 212 18.13 43.82 26.47
C SER A 212 17.56 44.89 27.40
N TYR A 213 16.30 44.73 27.83
CA TYR A 213 15.68 45.62 28.81
C TYR A 213 16.37 45.56 30.18
N ARG A 214 16.65 44.35 30.69
CA ARG A 214 17.33 44.12 31.97
C ARG A 214 18.71 44.77 32.01
N ARG A 215 19.48 44.72 30.93
CA ARG A 215 20.78 45.41 30.82
C ARG A 215 20.61 46.91 30.88
N ALA A 216 19.75 47.50 30.05
CA ALA A 216 19.49 48.93 30.04
C ALA A 216 19.03 49.46 31.42
N LEU A 217 18.11 48.76 32.08
CA LEU A 217 17.61 49.14 33.40
C LEU A 217 18.70 49.08 34.49
N ARG A 218 19.58 48.08 34.43
CA ARG A 218 20.73 47.97 35.34
C ARG A 218 21.75 49.08 35.09
N ASP A 219 22.04 49.38 33.84
CA ASP A 219 23.09 50.32 33.45
C ASP A 219 22.64 51.80 33.66
N GLU A 220 21.36 52.12 33.45
CA GLU A 220 20.80 53.45 33.66
C GLU A 220 20.40 53.76 35.10
N LEU A 221 19.81 52.78 35.82
CA LEU A 221 19.14 53.01 37.11
C LEU A 221 19.65 52.11 38.25
N GLY A 222 20.54 51.16 37.99
CA GLY A 222 21.04 50.21 39.00
C GLY A 222 19.96 49.25 39.52
N ALA A 223 18.83 49.12 38.81
CA ALA A 223 17.66 48.36 39.24
C ALA A 223 17.47 47.07 38.43
N ASP A 224 16.75 46.11 39.03
CA ASP A 224 16.28 44.90 38.34
C ASP A 224 14.82 45.07 37.85
N PRO A 225 14.39 44.34 36.80
CA PRO A 225 13.01 44.33 36.33
C PRO A 225 11.99 43.94 37.42
N GLY A 226 10.73 44.35 37.26
CA GLY A 226 9.64 44.03 38.15
C GLY A 226 9.30 42.54 38.23
N SER A 227 8.44 42.19 39.20
CA SER A 227 8.06 40.80 39.50
C SER A 227 7.33 40.11 38.36
N GLU A 228 6.51 40.81 37.59
CA GLU A 228 5.78 40.25 36.45
C GLU A 228 6.73 39.86 35.31
N LEU A 229 7.65 40.75 34.91
CA LEU A 229 8.68 40.44 33.91
C LEU A 229 9.60 39.31 34.38
N LYS A 230 9.96 39.26 35.67
CA LYS A 230 10.71 38.14 36.26
C LYS A 230 9.92 36.83 36.23
N ALA A 231 8.61 36.85 36.45
CA ALA A 231 7.75 35.68 36.36
C ALA A 231 7.69 35.16 34.91
N ILE A 232 7.44 36.03 33.93
CA ILE A 232 7.46 35.70 32.50
C ILE A 232 8.81 35.10 32.10
N HIS A 233 9.93 35.70 32.54
CA HIS A 233 11.25 35.16 32.29
C HIS A 233 11.42 33.73 32.84
N GLN A 234 10.87 33.43 34.03
CA GLN A 234 10.87 32.08 34.58
C GLN A 234 9.95 31.11 33.82
N GLU A 235 8.74 31.54 33.41
CA GLU A 235 7.82 30.76 32.55
C GLU A 235 8.52 30.34 31.24
N LEU A 236 9.21 31.29 30.60
CA LEU A 236 9.99 31.06 29.37
C LEU A 236 11.17 30.09 29.57
N LEU A 237 11.86 30.17 30.71
CA LEU A 237 12.97 29.28 31.05
C LEU A 237 12.52 27.86 31.46
N ARG A 238 11.42 27.73 32.21
CA ARG A 238 10.78 26.42 32.50
C ARG A 238 10.20 25.81 31.22
N GLY A 239 9.85 26.66 30.26
CA GLY A 239 9.42 26.23 28.94
C GLY A 239 7.93 25.97 28.83
N GLU A 240 7.14 26.67 29.63
CA GLU A 240 5.67 26.69 29.63
C GLU A 240 5.10 27.53 28.46
N ALA A 241 5.97 28.03 27.58
CA ALA A 241 5.63 28.81 26.40
C ALA A 241 4.93 27.96 25.30
N PRO A 242 4.04 28.55 24.49
CA PRO A 242 3.34 27.83 23.42
C PRO A 242 4.30 27.23 22.37
N LEU A 243 3.91 26.08 21.80
CA LEU A 243 4.55 25.53 20.61
C LEU A 243 4.26 26.42 19.40
N VAL A 244 5.29 26.80 18.67
CA VAL A 244 5.19 27.59 17.44
C VAL A 244 5.26 26.64 16.24
N ARG A 245 4.24 26.70 15.38
CA ARG A 245 4.07 25.86 14.18
C ARG A 245 3.62 26.75 13.02
N HIS A 246 4.54 27.11 12.13
CA HIS A 246 4.28 27.95 10.96
C HIS A 246 4.17 27.06 9.70
N GLY A 247 3.10 27.22 8.92
CA GLY A 247 2.85 26.44 7.70
C GLY A 247 2.44 24.96 7.90
N VAL A 248 2.48 24.44 9.14
CA VAL A 248 2.09 23.06 9.44
C VAL A 248 0.57 22.94 9.48
N LEU A 249 -0.03 22.36 8.43
CA LEU A 249 -1.47 22.18 8.32
C LEU A 249 -2.01 21.13 9.29
N HIS A 250 -3.25 21.32 9.76
CA HIS A 250 -4.04 20.27 10.40
C HIS A 250 -4.97 19.67 9.34
N GLU A 251 -4.84 18.38 9.06
CA GLU A 251 -5.67 17.72 8.05
C GLU A 251 -6.97 17.19 8.68
N PRO A 252 -8.11 17.27 7.97
CA PRO A 252 -9.42 16.87 8.51
C PRO A 252 -9.63 15.35 8.61
N ASN A 253 -8.68 14.53 8.14
CA ASN A 253 -8.76 13.08 8.16
C ASN A 253 -7.47 12.49 8.73
N PRO A 254 -7.52 11.37 9.48
CA PRO A 254 -6.32 10.68 9.97
C PRO A 254 -5.41 10.19 8.84
N LEU A 255 -4.12 10.04 9.15
CA LEU A 255 -3.11 9.50 8.24
C LEU A 255 -3.02 7.98 8.44
N LEU A 256 -3.79 7.22 7.66
CA LEU A 256 -3.91 5.77 7.81
C LEU A 256 -2.60 5.04 7.50
N GLY A 257 -2.22 4.09 8.36
CA GLY A 257 -1.15 3.13 8.10
C GLY A 257 0.27 3.72 8.08
N ARG A 258 0.49 4.90 8.66
CA ARG A 258 1.77 5.64 8.64
C ARG A 258 2.37 5.89 10.02
N ASP A 259 1.82 5.32 11.09
CA ASP A 259 2.28 5.58 12.47
C ASP A 259 3.73 5.13 12.70
N ALA A 260 4.11 3.98 12.13
CA ALA A 260 5.49 3.49 12.13
C ALA A 260 6.44 4.44 11.37
N ASP A 261 6.01 4.98 10.23
CA ASP A 261 6.81 5.88 9.40
C ASP A 261 7.00 7.25 10.09
N VAL A 262 5.96 7.77 10.73
CA VAL A 262 6.05 8.98 11.57
C VAL A 262 7.02 8.76 12.73
N ALA A 263 6.95 7.61 13.40
CA ALA A 263 7.88 7.26 14.48
C ALA A 263 9.33 7.11 13.98
N ALA A 264 9.54 6.47 12.83
CA ALA A 264 10.85 6.28 12.21
C ALA A 264 11.50 7.62 11.81
N VAL A 265 10.77 8.47 11.08
CA VAL A 265 11.27 9.81 10.68
C VAL A 265 11.50 10.69 11.91
N THR A 266 10.65 10.63 12.93
CA THR A 266 10.88 11.34 14.20
C THR A 266 12.12 10.81 14.91
N GLY A 267 12.38 9.51 14.88
CA GLY A 267 13.60 8.87 15.39
C GLY A 267 14.86 9.33 14.67
N LEU A 268 14.84 9.39 13.33
CA LEU A 268 15.91 9.96 12.52
C LEU A 268 16.16 11.43 12.85
N LEU A 269 15.09 12.21 13.06
CA LEU A 269 15.20 13.59 13.55
C LEU A 269 15.67 13.71 15.02
N ARG A 270 15.97 12.62 15.74
CA ARG A 270 16.70 12.66 17.02
C ARG A 270 18.20 12.37 16.83
N SER A 271 18.57 11.41 15.99
CA SER A 271 19.96 11.01 15.74
C SER A 271 20.67 11.88 14.71
N ALA A 272 19.96 12.37 13.69
CA ALA A 272 20.51 13.17 12.58
C ALA A 272 20.05 14.64 12.62
N ARG A 273 20.79 15.49 11.91
CA ARG A 273 20.46 16.93 11.74
C ARG A 273 19.75 17.24 10.44
N VAL A 274 19.92 16.40 9.41
CA VAL A 274 19.21 16.47 8.13
C VAL A 274 18.62 15.09 7.88
N ALA A 275 17.31 15.02 7.71
CA ALA A 275 16.62 13.82 7.26
C ALA A 275 15.81 14.13 6.00
N THR A 276 15.81 13.23 5.03
CA THR A 276 15.07 13.40 3.77
C THR A 276 14.15 12.22 3.54
N VAL A 277 12.85 12.48 3.42
CA VAL A 277 11.85 11.48 3.03
C VAL A 277 11.82 11.42 1.50
N VAL A 278 12.28 10.30 0.95
CA VAL A 278 12.33 10.02 -0.49
C VAL A 278 11.23 9.04 -0.90
N GLY A 279 10.99 8.94 -2.21
CA GLY A 279 10.02 8.01 -2.80
C GLY A 279 9.19 8.65 -3.92
N PRO A 280 8.42 7.85 -4.68
CA PRO A 280 7.64 8.32 -5.82
C PRO A 280 6.55 9.36 -5.48
N GLY A 281 6.00 9.98 -6.54
CA GLY A 281 4.85 10.86 -6.44
C GLY A 281 3.59 10.13 -5.98
N GLY A 282 2.75 10.78 -5.18
CA GLY A 282 1.48 10.21 -4.70
C GLY A 282 1.54 9.33 -3.44
N LEU A 283 2.74 9.01 -2.91
CA LEU A 283 2.91 8.24 -1.65
C LEU A 283 2.46 8.94 -0.36
N GLY A 284 2.22 10.25 -0.41
CA GLY A 284 1.82 11.05 0.75
C GLY A 284 2.96 11.69 1.55
N LYS A 285 4.17 11.84 0.98
CA LYS A 285 5.34 12.48 1.63
C LYS A 285 5.00 13.81 2.34
N THR A 286 4.29 14.72 1.66
CA THR A 286 3.82 16.00 2.23
C THR A 286 2.91 15.80 3.45
N ARG A 287 2.00 14.81 3.40
CA ARG A 287 1.09 14.50 4.52
C ARG A 287 1.85 13.91 5.72
N LEU A 288 2.86 13.07 5.45
CA LEU A 288 3.80 12.57 6.46
C LEU A 288 4.62 13.72 7.07
N ALA A 289 5.16 14.62 6.27
CA ALA A 289 5.94 15.77 6.74
C ALA A 289 5.11 16.73 7.60
N HIS A 290 3.83 16.96 7.27
CA HIS A 290 2.90 17.64 8.18
C HIS A 290 2.66 16.86 9.48
N ALA A 291 2.51 15.53 9.42
CA ALA A 291 2.33 14.71 10.63
C ALA A 291 3.56 14.76 11.56
N VAL A 292 4.76 14.61 11.00
CA VAL A 292 6.03 14.77 11.73
C VAL A 292 6.18 16.20 12.26
N GLY A 293 5.86 17.23 11.47
CA GLY A 293 5.89 18.63 11.94
C GLY A 293 4.92 18.93 13.09
N ARG A 294 3.80 18.20 13.20
CA ARG A 294 2.89 18.26 14.36
C ARG A 294 3.46 17.51 15.57
N ALA A 295 4.03 16.32 15.36
CA ALA A 295 4.61 15.47 16.41
C ALA A 295 6.03 15.90 16.88
N ALA A 296 6.66 16.84 16.18
CA ALA A 296 8.02 17.31 16.42
C ALA A 296 8.25 17.80 17.87
N GLU A 297 9.36 17.38 18.46
CA GLU A 297 9.79 17.78 19.82
C GLU A 297 10.30 19.23 19.87
N GLN A 298 10.71 19.77 18.72
CA GLN A 298 11.21 21.14 18.56
C GLN A 298 10.11 22.15 18.88
N ARG A 299 10.45 23.24 19.58
CA ARG A 299 9.45 24.26 19.95
C ARG A 299 9.03 25.14 18.78
N VAL A 300 9.92 25.32 17.80
CA VAL A 300 9.67 26.08 16.58
C VAL A 300 9.73 25.11 15.41
N VAL A 301 8.65 25.05 14.61
CA VAL A 301 8.63 24.34 13.32
C VAL A 301 8.18 25.30 12.24
N HIS A 302 8.95 25.39 11.16
CA HIS A 302 8.57 26.09 9.93
C HIS A 302 8.41 25.08 8.80
N PHE A 303 7.31 25.14 8.09
CA PHE A 303 7.05 24.35 6.90
C PHE A 303 7.08 25.26 5.66
N VAL A 304 7.99 24.96 4.72
CA VAL A 304 8.19 25.72 3.48
C VAL A 304 7.87 24.80 2.28
N PRO A 305 6.77 25.03 1.56
CA PRO A 305 6.46 24.29 0.34
C PRO A 305 7.23 24.88 -0.84
N LEU A 306 8.26 24.17 -1.34
CA LEU A 306 9.05 24.64 -2.48
C LEU A 306 8.39 24.38 -3.84
N ALA A 307 7.21 23.73 -3.88
CA ALA A 307 6.56 23.26 -5.10
C ALA A 307 6.01 24.34 -6.07
N GLY A 308 6.37 25.61 -5.86
CA GLY A 308 6.16 26.74 -6.77
C GLY A 308 7.45 27.45 -7.19
N VAL A 309 8.61 27.01 -6.66
CA VAL A 309 9.94 27.45 -7.09
C VAL A 309 10.30 26.71 -8.39
N THR A 310 11.19 27.27 -9.20
CA THR A 310 11.63 26.65 -10.47
C THR A 310 13.13 26.69 -10.70
N LEU A 311 13.89 27.46 -9.91
CA LEU A 311 15.34 27.64 -10.03
C LEU A 311 16.00 27.45 -8.66
N ASP A 312 17.17 26.82 -8.62
CA ASP A 312 17.92 26.57 -7.39
C ASP A 312 18.24 27.85 -6.61
N ASP A 313 18.57 28.94 -7.32
CA ASP A 313 18.97 30.23 -6.74
C ASP A 313 17.84 30.91 -5.93
N ASP A 314 16.58 30.60 -6.24
CA ASP A 314 15.40 31.21 -5.62
C ASP A 314 15.04 30.58 -4.25
N VAL A 315 15.54 29.37 -3.95
CA VAL A 315 15.17 28.59 -2.75
C VAL A 315 15.44 29.36 -1.45
N ALA A 316 16.59 30.05 -1.37
CA ALA A 316 16.94 30.84 -0.19
C ALA A 316 16.02 32.06 0.00
N ALA A 317 15.55 32.66 -1.09
CA ALA A 317 14.61 33.79 -1.04
C ALA A 317 13.21 33.34 -0.60
N GLU A 318 12.73 32.19 -1.09
CA GLU A 318 11.43 31.63 -0.68
C GLU A 318 11.42 31.23 0.80
N VAL A 319 12.46 30.55 1.28
CA VAL A 319 12.60 30.23 2.71
C VAL A 319 12.64 31.51 3.56
N ALA A 320 13.38 32.54 3.14
CA ALA A 320 13.41 33.83 3.84
C ALA A 320 12.03 34.53 3.86
N SER A 321 11.29 34.45 2.76
CA SER A 321 9.93 34.99 2.63
C SER A 321 8.97 34.31 3.62
N VAL A 322 8.94 32.98 3.67
CA VAL A 322 8.07 32.20 4.58
C VAL A 322 8.44 32.40 6.06
N LEU A 323 9.72 32.66 6.37
CA LEU A 323 10.15 33.05 7.72
C LEU A 323 9.96 34.55 8.05
N GLY A 324 9.45 35.36 7.13
CA GLY A 324 9.23 36.80 7.35
C GLY A 324 10.52 37.63 7.49
N VAL A 325 11.62 37.15 6.91
CA VAL A 325 12.95 37.77 7.02
C VAL A 325 13.07 39.00 6.13
N ALA A 326 13.07 40.19 6.72
CA ALA A 326 13.47 41.40 6.02
C ALA A 326 14.99 41.38 5.74
N VAL A 327 15.38 41.20 4.48
CA VAL A 327 16.79 41.14 4.05
C VAL A 327 17.48 42.49 4.27
N ARG A 328 18.34 42.57 5.29
CA ARG A 328 19.06 43.81 5.67
C ARG A 328 20.39 44.00 4.92
N THR A 329 20.97 42.92 4.41
CA THR A 329 22.25 42.91 3.72
C THR A 329 22.06 42.21 2.37
N PRO A 330 22.37 42.84 1.22
CA PRO A 330 22.19 42.20 -0.08
C PRO A 330 23.06 40.95 -0.26
N GLY A 331 22.54 39.96 -0.99
CA GLY A 331 23.25 38.75 -1.41
C GLY A 331 23.05 37.52 -0.49
N PRO A 332 23.48 36.32 -0.95
CA PRO A 332 23.10 35.05 -0.32
C PRO A 332 23.48 34.91 1.16
N ALA A 333 24.67 35.37 1.53
CA ALA A 333 25.13 35.31 2.92
C ALA A 333 24.28 36.17 3.87
N GLY A 334 23.75 37.30 3.39
CA GLY A 334 22.84 38.16 4.15
C GLY A 334 21.46 37.53 4.36
N ILE A 335 20.97 36.80 3.35
CA ILE A 335 19.71 36.04 3.41
C ILE A 335 19.85 34.89 4.41
N VAL A 336 20.90 34.06 4.30
CA VAL A 336 21.18 32.93 5.22
C VAL A 336 21.31 33.42 6.66
N ALA A 337 22.07 34.49 6.91
CA ALA A 337 22.20 35.07 8.25
C ALA A 337 20.85 35.56 8.81
N GLY A 338 19.98 36.11 7.96
CA GLY A 338 18.62 36.49 8.32
C GLY A 338 17.73 35.29 8.68
N ILE A 339 17.79 34.19 7.92
CA ILE A 339 17.06 32.94 8.20
C ILE A 339 17.53 32.33 9.53
N VAL A 340 18.85 32.24 9.77
CA VAL A 340 19.40 31.79 11.07
C VAL A 340 18.92 32.69 12.22
N GLY A 341 18.86 34.00 12.01
CA GLY A 341 18.31 34.95 12.97
C GLY A 341 16.84 34.73 13.31
N ALA A 342 16.00 34.40 12.31
CA ALA A 342 14.58 34.12 12.49
C ALA A 342 14.29 32.75 13.13
N LEU A 343 15.09 31.72 12.82
CA LEU A 343 15.03 30.41 13.47
C LEU A 343 15.47 30.47 14.96
N GLY A 344 16.30 31.45 15.31
CA GLY A 344 16.79 31.67 16.67
C GLY A 344 17.91 30.72 17.10
N GLN A 345 18.26 30.79 18.38
CA GLN A 345 19.37 30.02 18.98
C GLN A 345 18.94 28.70 19.65
N GLY A 346 17.64 28.37 19.64
CA GLY A 346 17.08 27.19 20.31
C GLY A 346 16.71 26.04 19.35
N PRO A 347 16.10 24.95 19.86
CA PRO A 347 15.75 23.79 19.04
C PRO A 347 14.61 24.09 18.06
N ALA A 348 14.95 24.11 16.77
CA ALA A 348 14.03 24.41 15.68
C ALA A 348 14.07 23.30 14.61
N LEU A 349 12.93 23.08 13.94
CA LEU A 349 12.79 22.19 12.79
C LEU A 349 12.38 23.01 11.56
N LEU A 350 13.17 22.96 10.51
CA LEU A 350 12.81 23.47 9.19
C LEU A 350 12.36 22.29 8.31
N VAL A 351 11.13 22.32 7.84
CA VAL A 351 10.58 21.34 6.89
C VAL A 351 10.56 21.96 5.50
N LEU A 352 11.28 21.35 4.56
CA LEU A 352 11.32 21.73 3.14
C LEU A 352 10.54 20.68 2.34
N ASP A 353 9.41 21.04 1.75
CA ASP A 353 8.57 20.09 1.01
C ASP A 353 8.75 20.24 -0.50
N ASN A 354 8.79 19.10 -1.22
CA ASN A 354 8.85 18.99 -2.68
C ASN A 354 10.19 19.48 -3.28
N CYS A 355 11.33 19.09 -2.70
CA CYS A 355 12.66 19.52 -3.13
C CYS A 355 13.12 18.96 -4.49
N GLU A 356 12.42 18.00 -5.11
CA GLU A 356 12.92 17.22 -6.27
C GLU A 356 13.31 18.00 -7.54
N HIS A 357 12.93 19.27 -7.63
CA HIS A 357 13.17 20.14 -8.79
C HIS A 357 14.20 21.27 -8.50
N VAL A 358 14.66 21.37 -7.24
CA VAL A 358 15.66 22.35 -6.76
C VAL A 358 16.59 21.70 -5.73
N ILE A 359 16.98 20.46 -6.01
CA ILE A 359 17.78 19.61 -5.12
C ILE A 359 19.08 20.32 -4.74
N ARG A 360 19.75 20.95 -5.71
CA ARG A 360 21.02 21.63 -5.51
C ARG A 360 20.86 22.87 -4.62
N GLY A 361 19.88 23.74 -4.91
CA GLY A 361 19.60 24.95 -4.13
C GLY A 361 19.16 24.62 -2.70
N ALA A 362 18.33 23.58 -2.52
CA ALA A 362 17.97 23.07 -1.21
C ALA A 362 19.19 22.51 -0.46
N ALA A 363 20.04 21.72 -1.09
CA ALA A 363 21.25 21.16 -0.49
C ALA A 363 22.26 22.24 -0.08
N GLU A 364 22.50 23.24 -0.94
CA GLU A 364 23.37 24.39 -0.64
C GLU A 364 22.84 25.19 0.56
N LEU A 365 21.54 25.51 0.59
CA LEU A 365 20.92 26.23 1.70
C LEU A 365 20.97 25.42 3.01
N VAL A 366 20.59 24.15 2.99
CA VAL A 366 20.59 23.27 4.17
C VAL A 366 21.99 23.14 4.74
N ARG A 367 23.01 22.96 3.90
CA ARG A 367 24.42 22.92 4.31
C ARG A 367 24.83 24.21 5.04
N ALA A 368 24.42 25.38 4.52
CA ALA A 368 24.72 26.67 5.13
C ALA A 368 24.00 26.86 6.48
N LEU A 369 22.70 26.55 6.56
CA LEU A 369 21.90 26.69 7.78
C LEU A 369 22.34 25.74 8.91
N VAL A 370 22.62 24.48 8.58
CA VAL A 370 23.10 23.46 9.52
C VAL A 370 24.50 23.80 10.04
N SER A 371 25.32 24.51 9.25
CA SER A 371 26.61 25.04 9.69
C SER A 371 26.47 26.27 10.61
N GLY A 372 25.46 27.11 10.39
CA GLY A 372 25.25 28.37 11.12
C GLY A 372 24.49 28.26 12.45
N SER A 373 23.67 27.24 12.64
CA SER A 373 22.98 26.94 13.90
C SER A 373 23.33 25.53 14.38
N LYS A 374 23.51 25.32 15.70
CA LYS A 374 23.81 23.98 16.26
C LYS A 374 22.56 23.15 16.56
N GLU A 375 21.44 23.80 16.89
CA GLU A 375 20.21 23.14 17.35
C GLU A 375 19.13 23.02 16.26
N LEU A 376 19.38 23.59 15.09
CA LEU A 376 18.52 23.40 13.91
C LEU A 376 18.55 21.95 13.44
N ARG A 377 17.37 21.40 13.15
CA ARG A 377 17.19 20.18 12.35
C ARG A 377 16.41 20.49 11.08
N VAL A 378 16.63 19.71 10.04
CA VAL A 378 15.95 19.84 8.75
C VAL A 378 15.29 18.52 8.37
N LEU A 379 14.04 18.61 7.94
CA LEU A 379 13.31 17.53 7.27
C LEU A 379 13.02 17.96 5.84
N ALA A 380 13.57 17.27 4.85
CA ALA A 380 13.21 17.46 3.45
C ALA A 380 12.21 16.38 2.98
N THR A 381 11.35 16.71 2.02
CA THR A 381 10.66 15.72 1.18
C THR A 381 11.10 15.88 -0.26
N SER A 382 11.38 14.76 -0.94
CA SER A 382 11.90 14.76 -2.30
C SER A 382 11.58 13.43 -3.01
N ARG A 383 12.03 13.29 -4.25
CA ARG A 383 12.07 12.00 -4.98
C ARG A 383 13.45 11.36 -4.87
N ALA A 384 14.50 12.18 -5.00
CA ALA A 384 15.90 11.82 -4.78
C ALA A 384 16.43 12.38 -3.45
N PRO A 385 17.51 11.82 -2.88
CA PRO A 385 18.27 12.46 -1.79
C PRO A 385 18.77 13.86 -2.17
N LEU A 386 19.11 14.68 -1.17
CA LEU A 386 19.75 15.98 -1.35
C LEU A 386 21.26 15.88 -1.66
N GLY A 387 21.87 14.70 -1.49
CA GLY A 387 23.29 14.47 -1.74
C GLY A 387 24.19 15.08 -0.67
N LEU A 388 23.70 15.24 0.56
CA LEU A 388 24.50 15.79 1.66
C LEU A 388 25.16 14.66 2.48
N THR A 389 26.46 14.78 2.76
CA THR A 389 27.24 13.77 3.52
C THR A 389 26.78 13.55 4.98
N SER A 390 25.83 14.34 5.47
CA SER A 390 25.22 14.24 6.81
C SER A 390 23.71 14.04 6.76
N GLU A 391 23.20 13.65 5.60
CA GLU A 391 21.80 13.32 5.34
C GLU A 391 21.48 11.90 5.84
N SER A 392 20.33 11.74 6.48
CA SER A 392 19.72 10.44 6.70
C SER A 392 18.51 10.29 5.78
N VAL A 393 18.62 9.41 4.80
CA VAL A 393 17.56 9.14 3.83
C VAL A 393 16.55 8.15 4.43
N TYR A 394 15.26 8.46 4.29
CA TYR A 394 14.16 7.57 4.64
C TYR A 394 13.31 7.31 3.40
N ALA A 395 13.45 6.11 2.82
CA ALA A 395 12.61 5.67 1.72
C ALA A 395 11.20 5.33 2.24
N LEU A 396 10.20 6.12 1.84
CA LEU A 396 8.82 5.91 2.27
C LEU A 396 8.22 4.67 1.57
N PRO A 397 7.82 3.61 2.28
CA PRO A 397 7.20 2.44 1.66
C PRO A 397 5.81 2.75 1.07
N GLU A 398 5.30 1.88 0.20
CA GLU A 398 3.87 1.90 -0.17
C GLU A 398 2.97 1.59 1.04
N LEU A 399 1.66 1.88 0.93
CA LEU A 399 0.70 1.40 1.92
C LEU A 399 0.49 -0.11 1.77
N GLY A 400 0.74 -0.86 2.85
CA GLY A 400 0.36 -2.27 2.95
C GLY A 400 -1.14 -2.49 2.69
N LEU A 401 -1.48 -3.67 2.17
CA LEU A 401 -2.82 -3.96 1.62
C LEU A 401 -3.97 -3.61 2.58
N VAL A 402 -3.84 -3.90 3.88
CA VAL A 402 -4.85 -3.58 4.90
C VAL A 402 -5.14 -2.07 4.97
N SER A 403 -4.09 -1.24 5.01
CA SER A 403 -4.20 0.23 5.04
C SER A 403 -4.75 0.79 3.73
N THR A 404 -4.38 0.19 2.60
CA THR A 404 -4.87 0.53 1.25
C THR A 404 -6.38 0.23 1.12
N VAL A 405 -6.83 -0.93 1.60
CA VAL A 405 -8.24 -1.33 1.65
C VAL A 405 -9.05 -0.41 2.57
N GLU A 406 -8.53 -0.05 3.74
CA GLU A 406 -9.23 0.86 4.66
C GLU A 406 -9.34 2.28 4.09
N LEU A 407 -8.26 2.81 3.49
CA LEU A 407 -8.30 4.09 2.79
C LEU A 407 -9.32 4.07 1.64
N PHE A 408 -9.37 2.99 0.86
CA PHE A 408 -10.36 2.82 -0.20
C PHE A 408 -11.79 2.83 0.37
N ARG A 409 -12.06 2.03 1.41
CA ARG A 409 -13.38 1.94 2.06
C ARG A 409 -13.86 3.29 2.59
N GLN A 410 -13.00 4.04 3.27
CA GLN A 410 -13.34 5.38 3.78
C GLN A 410 -13.65 6.36 2.64
N ARG A 411 -12.81 6.40 1.60
CA ARG A 411 -12.96 7.33 0.47
C ARG A 411 -14.14 6.96 -0.42
N ALA A 412 -14.42 5.66 -0.61
CA ALA A 412 -15.54 5.17 -1.41
C ALA A 412 -16.88 5.50 -0.74
N ARG A 413 -17.01 5.27 0.58
CA ARG A 413 -18.20 5.65 1.36
C ARG A 413 -18.42 7.16 1.39
N ALA A 414 -17.35 7.96 1.49
CA ALA A 414 -17.42 9.42 1.36
C ALA A 414 -17.83 9.87 -0.06
N ALA A 415 -17.55 9.08 -1.09
CA ALA A 415 -17.94 9.36 -2.47
C ALA A 415 -19.40 8.95 -2.77
N ARG A 416 -19.86 7.82 -2.20
CA ARG A 416 -21.23 7.27 -2.26
C ARG A 416 -21.47 6.43 -0.98
N PRO A 417 -22.32 6.86 -0.02
CA PRO A 417 -22.55 6.14 1.23
C PRO A 417 -23.08 4.72 1.03
N ASP A 418 -24.08 4.57 0.16
CA ASP A 418 -24.74 3.28 -0.15
C ASP A 418 -24.02 2.51 -1.27
N ALA A 419 -22.68 2.49 -1.21
CA ALA A 419 -21.86 1.72 -2.12
C ALA A 419 -21.70 0.28 -1.62
N GLU A 420 -22.01 -0.70 -2.48
CA GLU A 420 -21.63 -2.09 -2.23
C GLU A 420 -20.12 -2.24 -2.40
N LEU A 421 -19.46 -2.77 -1.36
CA LEU A 421 -18.01 -2.94 -1.29
C LEU A 421 -17.67 -4.41 -0.96
N PRO A 422 -17.83 -5.36 -1.91
CA PRO A 422 -17.54 -6.77 -1.68
C PRO A 422 -16.06 -6.98 -1.33
N GLU A 423 -15.78 -7.72 -0.26
CA GLU A 423 -14.44 -7.80 0.32
C GLU A 423 -13.37 -8.26 -0.68
N ARG A 424 -13.59 -9.42 -1.34
CA ARG A 424 -12.70 -9.95 -2.39
C ARG A 424 -12.41 -8.93 -3.50
N ALA A 425 -13.45 -8.28 -4.03
CA ALA A 425 -13.31 -7.31 -5.12
C ALA A 425 -12.58 -6.02 -4.70
N VAL A 426 -12.73 -5.59 -3.43
CA VAL A 426 -11.99 -4.44 -2.89
C VAL A 426 -10.52 -4.78 -2.70
N GLU A 427 -10.18 -5.98 -2.20
CA GLU A 427 -8.78 -6.39 -2.08
C GLU A 427 -8.09 -6.54 -3.44
N GLU A 428 -8.74 -7.19 -4.41
CA GLU A 428 -8.23 -7.32 -5.78
C GLU A 428 -7.96 -5.95 -6.43
N LEU A 429 -8.91 -5.02 -6.27
CA LEU A 429 -8.73 -3.63 -6.68
C LEU A 429 -7.55 -2.97 -5.97
N CYS A 430 -7.43 -3.13 -4.65
CA CYS A 430 -6.36 -2.51 -3.87
C CYS A 430 -4.96 -3.06 -4.20
N ARG A 431 -4.84 -4.35 -4.55
CA ARG A 431 -3.59 -4.94 -5.06
C ARG A 431 -3.13 -4.30 -6.37
N GLN A 432 -4.05 -3.86 -7.24
CA GLN A 432 -3.75 -3.21 -8.54
C GLN A 432 -3.44 -1.70 -8.46
N LEU A 433 -3.56 -1.09 -7.27
CA LEU A 433 -3.38 0.35 -7.05
C LEU A 433 -2.00 0.72 -6.49
N ASP A 434 -1.04 -0.19 -6.61
CA ASP A 434 0.37 -0.02 -6.27
C ASP A 434 0.62 0.48 -4.82
N GLY A 435 -0.34 0.27 -3.90
CA GLY A 435 -0.30 0.85 -2.55
C GLY A 435 -0.15 2.38 -2.49
N LEU A 436 -0.44 3.10 -3.59
CA LEU A 436 -0.31 4.55 -3.70
C LEU A 436 -1.58 5.24 -3.17
N PRO A 437 -1.52 6.03 -2.07
CA PRO A 437 -2.69 6.76 -1.55
C PRO A 437 -3.44 7.57 -2.61
N LEU A 438 -2.72 8.24 -3.52
CA LEU A 438 -3.33 9.01 -4.61
C LEU A 438 -4.11 8.13 -5.60
N ALA A 439 -3.60 6.94 -5.94
CA ALA A 439 -4.29 6.00 -6.82
C ALA A 439 -5.59 5.50 -6.14
N VAL A 440 -5.51 5.19 -4.85
CA VAL A 440 -6.66 4.78 -4.01
C VAL A 440 -7.73 5.86 -3.97
N GLU A 441 -7.36 7.12 -3.72
CA GLU A 441 -8.32 8.23 -3.68
C GLU A 441 -8.99 8.49 -5.04
N LEU A 442 -8.25 8.38 -6.15
CA LEU A 442 -8.78 8.50 -7.51
C LEU A 442 -9.70 7.33 -7.88
N ALA A 443 -9.37 6.10 -7.49
CA ALA A 443 -10.19 4.92 -7.73
C ALA A 443 -11.48 4.96 -6.90
N ALA A 444 -11.38 5.30 -5.62
CA ALA A 444 -12.52 5.43 -4.71
C ALA A 444 -13.52 6.51 -5.18
N ALA A 445 -13.04 7.60 -5.78
CA ALA A 445 -13.90 8.62 -6.38
C ALA A 445 -14.77 8.10 -7.54
N ARG A 446 -14.39 6.98 -8.20
CA ARG A 446 -15.19 6.36 -9.28
C ARG A 446 -16.40 5.58 -8.80
N VAL A 447 -16.47 5.23 -7.52
CA VAL A 447 -17.60 4.51 -6.90
C VAL A 447 -18.93 5.30 -6.98
N ARG A 448 -18.86 6.60 -7.28
CA ARG A 448 -20.02 7.44 -7.65
C ARG A 448 -20.80 6.96 -8.88
N VAL A 449 -20.12 6.31 -9.83
CA VAL A 449 -20.67 5.99 -11.17
C VAL A 449 -20.33 4.59 -11.67
N LEU A 450 -19.44 3.85 -11.00
CA LEU A 450 -19.06 2.48 -11.32
C LEU A 450 -19.09 1.59 -10.06
N SER A 451 -19.36 0.31 -10.24
CA SER A 451 -19.16 -0.70 -9.19
C SER A 451 -17.69 -1.06 -8.99
N VAL A 452 -17.32 -1.61 -7.82
CA VAL A 452 -15.93 -2.03 -7.53
C VAL A 452 -15.38 -3.03 -8.58
N PRO A 453 -16.12 -4.09 -9.00
CA PRO A 453 -15.64 -5.00 -10.05
C PRO A 453 -15.44 -4.33 -11.42
N GLU A 454 -16.25 -3.32 -11.76
CA GLU A 454 -16.06 -2.56 -13.00
C GLU A 454 -14.82 -1.65 -12.96
N ILE A 455 -14.50 -1.08 -11.79
CA ILE A 455 -13.28 -0.29 -11.59
C ILE A 455 -12.05 -1.21 -11.79
N ALA A 456 -12.02 -2.37 -11.13
CA ALA A 456 -10.96 -3.37 -11.30
C ALA A 456 -10.82 -3.83 -12.77
N ARG A 457 -11.93 -4.13 -13.46
CA ARG A 457 -11.87 -4.54 -14.88
C ARG A 457 -11.36 -3.43 -15.81
N ARG A 458 -11.65 -2.16 -15.51
CA ARG A 458 -11.24 -0.99 -16.33
C ARG A 458 -9.83 -0.48 -15.98
N LEU A 459 -9.21 -0.95 -14.90
CA LEU A 459 -7.86 -0.56 -14.50
C LEU A 459 -6.77 -0.93 -15.51
N ARG A 460 -7.06 -1.83 -16.47
CA ARG A 460 -6.21 -2.13 -17.64
C ARG A 460 -5.90 -0.91 -18.53
N ASP A 461 -6.66 0.17 -18.39
CA ASP A 461 -6.32 1.51 -18.90
C ASP A 461 -6.42 2.50 -17.74
N ARG A 462 -5.42 2.42 -16.82
CA ARG A 462 -5.48 3.15 -15.55
C ARG A 462 -5.50 4.65 -15.78
N PHE A 463 -4.84 5.14 -16.84
CA PHE A 463 -4.81 6.56 -17.16
C PHE A 463 -6.10 7.07 -17.76
N ALA A 464 -6.86 6.27 -18.53
CA ALA A 464 -8.20 6.67 -18.91
C ALA A 464 -9.15 6.69 -17.70
N LEU A 465 -9.02 5.70 -16.81
CA LEU A 465 -9.90 5.53 -15.65
C LEU A 465 -9.64 6.54 -14.54
N LEU A 466 -8.39 6.85 -14.19
CA LEU A 466 -8.01 7.63 -12.99
C LEU A 466 -7.79 9.13 -13.29
N ARG A 467 -8.67 9.72 -14.11
CA ARG A 467 -8.71 11.15 -14.46
C ARG A 467 -9.60 11.98 -13.53
N GLY A 468 -9.02 12.96 -12.84
CA GLY A 468 -9.75 14.01 -12.13
C GLY A 468 -9.83 13.80 -10.62
N GLY A 469 -8.81 14.30 -9.92
CA GLY A 469 -8.84 14.55 -8.48
C GLY A 469 -9.67 15.78 -8.10
N GLY A 470 -9.71 16.08 -6.80
CA GLY A 470 -10.40 17.27 -6.27
C GLY A 470 -9.87 18.58 -6.87
N ARG A 471 -10.74 19.60 -6.99
CA ARG A 471 -10.36 20.92 -7.52
C ARG A 471 -9.28 21.62 -6.68
N ASP A 472 -9.25 21.30 -5.39
CA ASP A 472 -8.36 21.87 -4.38
C ASP A 472 -6.95 21.25 -4.39
N VAL A 473 -6.69 20.30 -5.31
CA VAL A 473 -5.40 19.64 -5.50
C VAL A 473 -4.64 20.31 -6.66
N PRO A 474 -3.32 20.58 -6.53
CA PRO A 474 -2.49 21.14 -7.61
C PRO A 474 -2.58 20.33 -8.91
N GLU A 475 -2.51 20.99 -10.06
CA GLU A 475 -2.74 20.36 -11.38
C GLU A 475 -1.91 19.11 -11.63
N ARG A 476 -0.61 19.19 -11.30
CA ARG A 476 0.35 18.06 -11.32
C ARG A 476 -0.10 16.82 -10.54
N HIS A 477 -0.98 16.94 -9.54
CA HIS A 477 -1.48 15.85 -8.71
C HIS A 477 -2.96 15.49 -9.01
N ARG A 478 -3.62 16.12 -9.99
CA ARG A 478 -5.02 15.83 -10.36
C ARG A 478 -5.21 14.52 -11.13
N THR A 479 -4.14 13.88 -11.62
CA THR A 479 -4.17 12.57 -12.28
C THR A 479 -2.87 11.82 -12.00
N LEU A 480 -2.88 10.48 -12.02
CA LEU A 480 -1.64 9.70 -11.95
C LEU A 480 -0.69 10.00 -13.13
N ARG A 481 -1.23 10.18 -14.35
CA ARG A 481 -0.42 10.52 -15.54
C ARG A 481 0.42 11.76 -15.29
N ALA A 482 -0.17 12.82 -14.71
CA ALA A 482 0.53 14.07 -14.45
C ALA A 482 1.68 13.94 -13.42
N VAL A 483 1.57 13.06 -12.41
CA VAL A 483 2.68 12.90 -11.42
C VAL A 483 3.87 12.15 -12.01
N VAL A 484 3.59 11.17 -12.90
CA VAL A 484 4.62 10.40 -13.61
C VAL A 484 5.21 11.18 -14.78
N GLU A 485 4.39 11.92 -15.54
CA GLU A 485 4.85 12.81 -16.61
C GLU A 485 5.75 13.92 -16.07
N TRP A 486 5.51 14.39 -14.84
CA TRP A 486 6.48 15.24 -14.14
C TRP A 486 7.80 14.51 -13.87
N SER A 487 7.79 13.27 -13.36
CA SER A 487 9.02 12.49 -13.13
C SER A 487 9.82 12.33 -14.42
N TRP A 488 9.10 12.01 -15.50
CA TRP A 488 9.64 11.78 -16.83
C TRP A 488 10.39 13.00 -17.36
N ASN A 489 9.80 14.18 -17.23
CA ASN A 489 10.37 15.43 -17.75
C ASN A 489 11.60 15.91 -16.96
N LEU A 490 11.94 15.29 -15.83
CA LEU A 490 13.18 15.52 -15.06
C LEU A 490 14.32 14.57 -15.45
N LEU A 491 14.06 13.54 -16.27
CA LEU A 491 15.09 12.61 -16.75
C LEU A 491 15.82 13.15 -17.98
N GLU A 492 17.11 12.87 -18.06
CA GLU A 492 17.90 13.03 -19.28
C GLU A 492 17.38 12.12 -20.43
N PRO A 493 17.60 12.47 -21.71
CA PRO A 493 17.07 11.73 -22.86
C PRO A 493 17.40 10.23 -22.88
N GLU A 494 18.59 9.86 -22.42
CA GLU A 494 19.09 8.48 -22.34
C GLU A 494 18.32 7.68 -21.28
N ALA A 495 18.11 8.26 -20.09
CA ALA A 495 17.30 7.64 -19.04
C ALA A 495 15.82 7.55 -19.41
N GLN A 496 15.29 8.55 -20.14
CA GLN A 496 13.95 8.45 -20.75
C GLN A 496 13.89 7.28 -21.74
N ALA A 497 14.90 7.08 -22.59
CA ALA A 497 14.94 5.95 -23.51
C ALA A 497 15.01 4.60 -22.78
N ALA A 498 15.88 4.49 -21.77
CA ALA A 498 16.00 3.31 -20.93
C ALA A 498 14.66 2.94 -20.28
N LEU A 499 13.94 3.92 -19.72
CA LEU A 499 12.65 3.67 -19.08
C LEU A 499 11.55 3.21 -20.07
N ARG A 500 11.56 3.65 -21.35
CA ARG A 500 10.66 3.07 -22.40
C ARG A 500 10.96 1.60 -22.65
N VAL A 501 12.24 1.28 -22.85
CA VAL A 501 12.70 -0.07 -23.17
C VAL A 501 12.40 -1.02 -22.01
N LEU A 502 12.86 -0.71 -20.80
CA LEU A 502 12.73 -1.54 -19.61
C LEU A 502 11.27 -1.74 -19.15
N SER A 503 10.34 -0.87 -19.54
CA SER A 503 8.91 -1.02 -19.22
C SER A 503 8.22 -2.24 -19.86
N VAL A 504 8.93 -2.99 -20.71
CA VAL A 504 8.47 -4.29 -21.24
C VAL A 504 8.38 -5.38 -20.15
N PHE A 505 9.16 -5.27 -19.07
CA PHE A 505 9.20 -6.25 -17.98
C PHE A 505 8.06 -6.05 -16.97
N PRO A 506 7.03 -6.93 -16.89
CA PRO A 506 6.00 -6.86 -15.86
C PRO A 506 6.51 -7.22 -14.45
N GLY A 507 7.45 -8.16 -14.33
CA GLY A 507 7.88 -8.74 -13.04
C GLY A 507 9.08 -8.05 -12.38
N GLY A 508 9.47 -6.86 -12.85
CA GLY A 508 10.81 -6.32 -12.60
C GLY A 508 11.88 -7.02 -13.44
N PHE A 509 13.16 -6.74 -13.20
CA PHE A 509 14.28 -7.25 -14.01
C PHE A 509 15.61 -7.19 -13.23
N THR A 510 16.60 -7.97 -13.66
CA THR A 510 17.99 -7.90 -13.17
C THR A 510 18.83 -6.90 -13.98
N GLU A 511 20.05 -6.61 -13.51
CA GLU A 511 21.03 -5.82 -14.24
C GLU A 511 21.36 -6.44 -15.62
N ASP A 512 21.71 -7.72 -15.69
CA ASP A 512 21.93 -8.49 -16.92
C ASP A 512 20.76 -8.36 -17.93
N ALA A 513 19.53 -8.39 -17.43
CA ALA A 513 18.33 -8.25 -18.24
C ALA A 513 18.16 -6.82 -18.77
N ALA A 514 18.58 -5.81 -18.00
CA ALA A 514 18.64 -4.43 -18.46
C ALA A 514 19.74 -4.22 -19.50
N GLU A 515 20.95 -4.71 -19.27
CA GLU A 515 22.08 -4.65 -20.22
C GLU A 515 21.70 -5.21 -21.60
N HIS A 516 21.12 -6.41 -21.63
CA HIS A 516 20.71 -7.08 -22.87
C HIS A 516 19.69 -6.25 -23.67
N LEU A 517 18.79 -5.53 -22.99
CA LEU A 517 17.76 -4.72 -23.64
C LEU A 517 18.24 -3.32 -24.02
N LEU A 518 19.12 -2.71 -23.23
CA LEU A 518 19.67 -1.36 -23.50
C LEU A 518 20.75 -1.40 -24.58
N ALA A 519 21.52 -2.49 -24.66
CA ALA A 519 22.58 -2.74 -25.65
C ALA A 519 23.74 -1.71 -25.59
N GLY A 520 24.25 -1.45 -24.38
CA GLY A 520 25.43 -0.61 -24.14
C GLY A 520 25.96 -0.74 -22.70
N ASP A 521 27.24 -0.41 -22.53
CA ASP A 521 28.03 -0.68 -21.30
C ASP A 521 27.66 0.21 -20.08
N ASP A 522 26.75 1.18 -20.25
CA ASP A 522 26.35 2.17 -19.22
C ASP A 522 25.03 1.79 -18.50
N ALA A 523 24.58 0.53 -18.57
CA ALA A 523 23.29 0.10 -18.02
C ALA A 523 23.15 0.42 -16.52
N LEU A 524 24.16 0.08 -15.70
CA LEU A 524 24.16 0.36 -14.26
C LEU A 524 23.97 1.85 -13.95
N PHE A 525 24.68 2.73 -14.67
CA PHE A 525 24.56 4.18 -14.50
C PHE A 525 23.16 4.70 -14.84
N LEU A 526 22.51 4.13 -15.87
CA LEU A 526 21.12 4.46 -16.20
C LEU A 526 20.14 3.94 -15.13
N LEU A 527 20.41 2.78 -14.53
CA LEU A 527 19.62 2.25 -13.42
C LEU A 527 19.78 3.11 -12.15
N GLU A 528 20.99 3.57 -11.84
CA GLU A 528 21.25 4.53 -10.76
C GLU A 528 20.44 5.82 -10.95
N GLN A 529 20.46 6.44 -12.15
CA GLN A 529 19.66 7.64 -12.45
C GLN A 529 18.15 7.42 -12.28
N LEU A 530 17.64 6.26 -12.68
CA LEU A 530 16.22 5.91 -12.53
C LEU A 530 15.85 5.60 -11.07
N ALA A 531 16.76 5.04 -10.29
CA ALA A 531 16.59 4.76 -8.87
C ALA A 531 16.62 6.06 -8.04
N ASP A 532 17.53 6.98 -8.34
CA ASP A 532 17.60 8.31 -7.74
C ASP A 532 16.28 9.06 -7.90
N GLN A 533 15.67 9.02 -9.08
CA GLN A 533 14.36 9.64 -9.33
C GLN A 533 13.16 8.84 -8.76
N SER A 534 13.39 7.76 -8.01
CA SER A 534 12.36 6.86 -7.48
C SER A 534 11.41 6.30 -8.55
N LEU A 535 11.93 6.07 -9.77
CA LEU A 535 11.18 5.49 -10.89
C LEU A 535 11.35 3.97 -11.00
N ILE A 536 12.50 3.47 -10.55
CA ILE A 536 12.71 2.06 -10.21
C ILE A 536 13.10 1.94 -8.73
N LYS A 537 12.95 0.73 -8.18
CA LYS A 537 13.42 0.35 -6.85
C LYS A 537 14.35 -0.85 -6.96
N ALA A 538 15.51 -0.80 -6.33
CA ALA A 538 16.33 -1.98 -6.07
C ALA A 538 15.78 -2.73 -4.84
N ALA A 539 15.70 -4.05 -4.93
CA ALA A 539 15.38 -4.94 -3.81
C ALA A 539 16.36 -6.11 -3.80
N ASP A 540 16.90 -6.44 -2.63
CA ASP A 540 17.76 -7.62 -2.46
C ASP A 540 16.90 -8.89 -2.49
N THR A 541 17.30 -9.85 -3.33
CA THR A 541 16.71 -11.19 -3.40
C THR A 541 17.80 -12.24 -3.18
N ALA A 542 17.43 -13.49 -2.88
CA ALA A 542 18.38 -14.60 -2.81
C ALA A 542 19.17 -14.82 -4.12
N SER A 543 18.62 -14.37 -5.25
CA SER A 543 19.24 -14.36 -6.58
C SER A 543 20.02 -13.09 -6.95
N GLY A 544 20.14 -12.10 -6.04
CA GLY A 544 20.79 -10.81 -6.30
C GLY A 544 19.83 -9.62 -6.31
N VAL A 545 20.28 -8.46 -6.80
CA VAL A 545 19.46 -7.24 -6.83
C VAL A 545 18.43 -7.30 -7.96
N ARG A 546 17.15 -7.10 -7.63
CA ARG A 546 16.06 -6.97 -8.60
C ARG A 546 15.54 -5.53 -8.65
N PHE A 547 15.37 -5.01 -9.86
CA PHE A 547 14.83 -3.70 -10.13
C PHE A 547 13.33 -3.79 -10.45
N HIS A 548 12.50 -3.04 -9.73
CA HIS A 548 11.06 -2.99 -9.93
C HIS A 548 10.60 -1.59 -10.31
N MET A 549 9.82 -1.47 -11.38
CA MET A 549 8.99 -0.28 -11.64
C MET A 549 7.66 -0.41 -10.89
N LEU A 550 7.11 0.71 -10.42
CA LEU A 550 5.69 0.76 -10.12
C LEU A 550 4.90 0.54 -11.42
N GLU A 551 3.81 -0.23 -11.37
CA GLU A 551 2.96 -0.49 -12.56
C GLU A 551 2.45 0.83 -13.19
N THR A 552 2.19 1.85 -12.37
CA THR A 552 1.85 3.20 -12.89
C THR A 552 3.00 3.83 -13.71
N VAL A 553 4.26 3.64 -13.33
CA VAL A 553 5.42 4.11 -14.11
C VAL A 553 5.57 3.25 -15.36
N ARG A 554 5.43 1.93 -15.23
CA ARG A 554 5.56 0.97 -16.33
C ARG A 554 4.55 1.23 -17.45
N GLU A 555 3.26 1.39 -17.13
CA GLU A 555 2.22 1.73 -18.12
C GLU A 555 2.49 3.07 -18.83
N PHE A 556 2.98 4.08 -18.10
CA PHE A 556 3.30 5.39 -18.69
C PHE A 556 4.41 5.26 -19.73
N SER A 557 5.48 4.57 -19.36
CA SER A 557 6.66 4.38 -20.19
C SER A 557 6.38 3.47 -21.39
N ALA A 558 5.51 2.47 -21.24
CA ALA A 558 5.00 1.68 -22.37
C ALA A 558 4.15 2.54 -23.31
N GLY A 559 3.33 3.45 -22.78
CA GLY A 559 2.64 4.47 -23.58
C GLY A 559 3.60 5.37 -24.37
N ARG A 560 4.69 5.83 -23.73
CA ARG A 560 5.76 6.59 -24.42
C ARG A 560 6.49 5.76 -25.48
N ARG A 561 6.72 4.47 -25.25
CA ARG A 561 7.30 3.54 -26.23
C ARG A 561 6.42 3.40 -27.48
N ALA A 562 5.11 3.28 -27.29
CA ALA A 562 4.15 3.27 -28.38
C ALA A 562 4.08 4.63 -29.11
N GLU A 563 4.09 5.76 -28.39
CA GLU A 563 4.18 7.11 -28.97
C GLU A 563 5.46 7.30 -29.81
N ALA A 564 6.58 6.66 -29.43
CA ALA A 564 7.85 6.66 -30.15
C ALA A 564 7.94 5.66 -31.31
N GLY A 565 6.99 4.73 -31.45
CA GLY A 565 7.01 3.68 -32.48
C GLY A 565 8.02 2.55 -32.23
N GLU A 566 8.52 2.41 -31.00
CA GLU A 566 9.62 1.49 -30.65
C GLU A 566 9.17 0.06 -30.29
N GLU A 567 7.85 -0.21 -30.32
CA GLU A 567 7.26 -1.44 -29.78
C GLU A 567 7.83 -2.73 -30.38
N GLU A 568 7.99 -2.80 -31.70
CA GLU A 568 8.52 -3.98 -32.38
C GLU A 568 10.01 -4.21 -32.05
N LEU A 569 10.79 -3.13 -31.98
CA LEU A 569 12.23 -3.18 -31.65
C LEU A 569 12.44 -3.73 -30.23
N VAL A 570 11.70 -3.18 -29.26
CA VAL A 570 11.80 -3.59 -27.85
C VAL A 570 11.25 -5.00 -27.65
N THR A 571 10.14 -5.36 -28.31
CA THR A 571 9.62 -6.73 -28.28
C THR A 571 10.64 -7.73 -28.85
N GLY A 572 11.33 -7.40 -29.95
CA GLY A 572 12.38 -8.23 -30.52
C GLY A 572 13.58 -8.43 -29.58
N ARG A 573 14.05 -7.36 -28.92
CA ARG A 573 15.12 -7.47 -27.89
C ARG A 573 14.68 -8.30 -26.68
N PHE A 574 13.46 -8.08 -26.20
CA PHE A 574 12.87 -8.83 -25.09
C PHE A 574 12.70 -10.32 -25.40
N LEU A 575 12.23 -10.68 -26.60
CA LEU A 575 12.16 -12.08 -27.05
C LEU A 575 13.55 -12.71 -27.22
N THR A 576 14.56 -11.93 -27.62
CA THR A 576 15.96 -12.42 -27.71
C THR A 576 16.52 -12.73 -26.33
N TRP A 577 16.38 -11.79 -25.38
CA TRP A 577 16.73 -12.02 -23.97
C TRP A 577 16.00 -13.24 -23.39
N ALA A 578 14.69 -13.34 -23.60
CA ALA A 578 13.86 -14.41 -23.04
C ALA A 578 14.23 -15.79 -23.64
N ARG A 579 14.59 -15.84 -24.93
CA ARG A 579 15.11 -17.05 -25.58
C ARG A 579 16.46 -17.45 -25.01
N ASP A 580 17.37 -16.52 -24.84
CA ASP A 580 18.73 -16.79 -24.40
C ASP A 580 18.74 -17.20 -22.91
N PHE A 581 17.88 -16.57 -22.09
CA PHE A 581 17.53 -17.02 -20.74
C PHE A 581 16.98 -18.45 -20.75
N GLY A 582 15.99 -18.72 -21.61
CA GLY A 582 15.37 -20.04 -21.73
C GLY A 582 16.36 -21.12 -22.15
N ARG A 583 17.23 -20.83 -23.13
CA ARG A 583 18.33 -21.69 -23.56
C ARG A 583 19.31 -21.99 -22.43
N ALA A 584 19.69 -21.00 -21.63
CA ALA A 584 20.62 -21.18 -20.51
C ALA A 584 20.06 -22.04 -19.36
N HIS A 585 18.74 -22.10 -19.17
CA HIS A 585 18.10 -22.74 -18.01
C HIS A 585 17.16 -23.91 -18.35
N ASN A 586 17.15 -24.38 -19.60
CA ASN A 586 16.15 -25.33 -20.14
C ASN A 586 16.09 -26.71 -19.44
N ASP A 587 17.13 -27.13 -18.72
CA ASP A 587 17.19 -28.36 -17.92
C ASP A 587 17.63 -28.14 -16.45
N ALA A 588 17.93 -26.90 -16.07
CA ALA A 588 18.68 -26.59 -14.85
C ALA A 588 17.92 -26.94 -13.54
N LEU A 589 16.58 -27.01 -13.58
CA LEU A 589 15.76 -27.47 -12.45
C LEU A 589 15.92 -28.97 -12.13
N PHE A 590 16.49 -29.75 -13.04
CA PHE A 590 16.81 -31.16 -12.84
C PHE A 590 18.32 -31.40 -12.61
N GLY A 591 19.10 -30.32 -12.50
CA GLY A 591 20.52 -30.32 -12.14
C GLY A 591 20.78 -30.38 -10.64
N ALA A 592 22.05 -30.32 -10.24
CA ALA A 592 22.48 -30.42 -8.84
C ALA A 592 22.20 -29.16 -8.01
N ASP A 593 22.23 -27.96 -8.61
CA ASP A 593 22.03 -26.66 -7.95
C ASP A 593 20.58 -26.12 -8.13
N SER A 594 19.60 -27.02 -8.24
CA SER A 594 18.24 -26.72 -8.72
C SER A 594 17.48 -25.64 -7.93
N LEU A 595 17.73 -25.47 -6.63
CA LEU A 595 16.99 -24.55 -5.75
C LEU A 595 17.23 -23.07 -6.07
N LYS A 596 18.50 -22.65 -6.15
CA LYS A 596 18.85 -21.25 -6.48
C LYS A 596 18.35 -20.87 -7.86
N VAL A 597 18.44 -21.81 -8.79
CA VAL A 597 17.93 -21.64 -10.15
C VAL A 597 16.41 -21.59 -10.17
N TRP A 598 15.71 -22.32 -9.28
CA TRP A 598 14.26 -22.25 -9.17
C TRP A 598 13.76 -20.91 -8.66
N GLU A 599 14.35 -20.35 -7.59
CA GLU A 599 13.97 -19.03 -7.09
C GLU A 599 14.21 -17.95 -8.15
N PHE A 600 15.35 -18.03 -8.86
CA PHE A 600 15.68 -17.15 -9.97
C PHE A 600 14.66 -17.27 -11.12
N ILE A 601 14.32 -18.48 -11.57
CA ILE A 601 13.31 -18.70 -12.61
C ILE A 601 11.91 -18.24 -12.15
N ARG A 602 11.53 -18.47 -10.89
CA ARG A 602 10.26 -18.03 -10.33
C ARG A 602 10.14 -16.51 -10.32
N ASN A 603 11.20 -15.80 -9.96
CA ASN A 603 11.27 -14.34 -10.02
C ASN A 603 11.09 -13.80 -11.45
N GLU A 604 11.49 -14.57 -12.47
CA GLU A 604 11.30 -14.22 -13.88
C GLU A 604 9.99 -14.73 -14.51
N GLN A 605 9.18 -15.52 -13.80
CA GLN A 605 7.99 -16.19 -14.35
C GLN A 605 7.08 -15.24 -15.17
N ASP A 606 6.73 -14.08 -14.62
CA ASP A 606 5.80 -13.14 -15.28
C ASP A 606 6.39 -12.54 -16.57
N ASN A 607 7.70 -12.36 -16.61
CA ASN A 607 8.43 -11.93 -17.81
C ASN A 607 8.43 -13.03 -18.87
N LEU A 608 8.73 -14.28 -18.47
CA LEU A 608 8.74 -15.44 -19.37
C LEU A 608 7.33 -15.75 -19.92
N VAL A 609 6.28 -15.61 -19.11
CA VAL A 609 4.87 -15.78 -19.54
C VAL A 609 4.46 -14.70 -20.54
N LEU A 610 4.88 -13.44 -20.35
CA LEU A 610 4.64 -12.39 -21.33
C LEU A 610 5.40 -12.64 -22.64
N ALA A 611 6.67 -13.01 -22.56
CA ALA A 611 7.48 -13.35 -23.73
C ALA A 611 6.89 -14.53 -24.51
N LEU A 612 6.41 -15.58 -23.83
CA LEU A 612 5.76 -16.72 -24.46
C LEU A 612 4.49 -16.31 -25.23
N ARG A 613 3.64 -15.44 -24.65
CA ARG A 613 2.45 -14.91 -25.35
C ARG A 613 2.83 -14.16 -26.63
N HIS A 614 3.90 -13.36 -26.59
CA HIS A 614 4.40 -12.65 -27.77
C HIS A 614 5.02 -13.59 -28.82
N ALA A 615 5.68 -14.67 -28.40
CA ALA A 615 6.26 -15.68 -29.27
C ALA A 615 5.18 -16.54 -29.95
N LEU A 616 4.16 -16.99 -29.20
CA LEU A 616 2.99 -17.71 -29.72
C LEU A 616 2.23 -16.86 -30.75
N ALA A 617 2.03 -15.57 -30.48
CA ALA A 617 1.38 -14.65 -31.43
C ALA A 617 2.22 -14.38 -32.71
N ARG A 618 3.49 -14.78 -32.75
CA ARG A 618 4.43 -14.64 -33.89
C ARG A 618 4.82 -15.98 -34.53
N ASP A 619 4.31 -17.12 -34.03
CA ASP A 619 4.78 -18.47 -34.37
C ASP A 619 6.32 -18.67 -34.19
N ASP A 620 6.94 -17.93 -33.26
CA ASP A 620 8.40 -17.93 -33.04
C ASP A 620 8.88 -19.18 -32.29
N CYS A 621 9.01 -20.28 -33.02
CA CYS A 621 9.26 -21.61 -32.48
C CYS A 621 10.54 -21.75 -31.62
N PRO A 622 11.71 -21.15 -31.96
CA PRO A 622 12.86 -21.10 -31.06
C PRO A 622 12.55 -20.53 -29.67
N VAL A 623 11.82 -19.42 -29.62
CA VAL A 623 11.45 -18.76 -28.35
C VAL A 623 10.39 -19.58 -27.61
N ILE A 624 9.37 -20.10 -28.33
CA ILE A 624 8.36 -21.01 -27.75
C ILE A 624 9.04 -22.23 -27.12
N ALA A 625 10.03 -22.84 -27.78
CA ALA A 625 10.76 -24.00 -27.26
C ALA A 625 11.52 -23.66 -25.97
N ALA A 626 12.33 -22.59 -26.00
CA ALA A 626 13.13 -22.15 -24.86
C ALA A 626 12.28 -21.81 -23.62
N LEU A 627 11.18 -21.08 -23.82
CA LEU A 627 10.29 -20.67 -22.72
C LEU A 627 9.40 -21.82 -22.22
N THR A 628 8.95 -22.70 -23.11
CA THR A 628 8.16 -23.87 -22.71
C THR A 628 8.99 -24.82 -21.86
N ALA A 629 10.27 -25.05 -22.19
CA ALA A 629 11.14 -25.91 -21.39
C ALA A 629 11.26 -25.41 -19.94
N VAL A 630 11.51 -24.12 -19.74
CA VAL A 630 11.66 -23.50 -18.42
C VAL A 630 10.33 -23.43 -17.67
N LEU A 631 9.28 -22.87 -18.26
CA LEU A 631 7.97 -22.71 -17.60
C LEU A 631 7.29 -24.04 -17.29
N ALA A 632 7.40 -25.03 -18.18
CA ALA A 632 6.86 -26.37 -17.91
C ALA A 632 7.59 -27.04 -16.75
N SER A 633 8.91 -26.87 -16.64
CA SER A 633 9.70 -27.41 -15.53
C SER A 633 9.39 -26.72 -14.20
N LEU A 634 9.22 -25.39 -14.21
CA LEU A 634 8.78 -24.61 -13.05
C LEU A 634 7.40 -25.09 -12.57
N TRP A 635 6.41 -25.15 -13.46
CA TRP A 635 5.04 -25.52 -13.07
C TRP A 635 4.85 -27.00 -12.78
N ALA A 636 5.68 -27.89 -13.33
CA ALA A 636 5.72 -29.29 -12.92
C ALA A 636 6.33 -29.47 -11.51
N THR A 637 7.30 -28.63 -11.11
CA THR A 637 7.90 -28.66 -9.76
C THR A 637 7.10 -27.89 -8.70
N ASP A 638 6.27 -26.94 -9.12
CA ASP A 638 5.29 -26.20 -8.29
C ASP A 638 3.90 -26.88 -8.23
N SER A 639 3.75 -28.08 -8.81
CA SER A 639 2.48 -28.84 -8.91
C SER A 639 1.31 -28.07 -9.56
N ASN A 640 1.60 -27.07 -10.40
CA ASN A 640 0.62 -26.20 -11.05
C ASN A 640 0.15 -26.80 -12.39
N TYR A 641 -0.47 -27.99 -12.30
CA TYR A 641 -0.82 -28.83 -13.44
C TYR A 641 -1.73 -28.14 -14.46
N THR A 642 -2.61 -27.21 -14.05
CA THR A 642 -3.50 -26.49 -14.97
C THR A 642 -2.73 -25.54 -15.90
N ARG A 643 -1.83 -24.70 -15.36
CA ARG A 643 -0.97 -23.82 -16.20
C ARG A 643 -0.10 -24.65 -17.15
N LEU A 644 0.33 -25.82 -16.69
CA LEU A 644 1.13 -26.79 -17.43
C LEU A 644 0.35 -27.48 -18.57
N THR A 645 -0.93 -27.82 -18.37
CA THR A 645 -1.78 -28.37 -19.45
C THR A 645 -2.09 -27.34 -20.52
N ASP A 646 -2.37 -26.08 -20.14
CA ASP A 646 -2.61 -24.99 -21.09
C ASP A 646 -1.34 -24.71 -21.93
N LEU A 647 -0.18 -24.62 -21.26
CA LEU A 647 1.13 -24.49 -21.90
C LEU A 647 1.42 -25.62 -22.90
N ALA A 648 1.12 -26.86 -22.53
CA ALA A 648 1.32 -28.02 -23.40
C ALA A 648 0.35 -28.02 -24.61
N ALA A 649 -0.86 -27.48 -24.46
CA ALA A 649 -1.81 -27.32 -25.56
C ALA A 649 -1.34 -26.23 -26.55
N ASP A 650 -0.96 -25.06 -26.05
CA ASP A 650 -0.53 -23.90 -26.84
C ASP A 650 0.80 -24.17 -27.58
N SER A 651 1.81 -24.69 -26.87
CA SER A 651 3.13 -24.98 -27.46
C SER A 651 3.14 -26.20 -28.39
N GLY A 652 2.28 -27.20 -28.13
CA GLY A 652 2.31 -28.49 -28.83
C GLY A 652 1.95 -28.41 -30.32
N GLY A 653 1.19 -27.38 -30.74
CA GLY A 653 0.94 -27.09 -32.15
C GLY A 653 2.22 -26.67 -32.88
N PRO A 654 2.75 -25.45 -32.64
CA PRO A 654 3.95 -24.93 -33.30
C PRO A 654 5.15 -25.88 -33.23
N LEU A 655 5.47 -26.41 -32.03
CA LEU A 655 6.64 -27.26 -31.82
C LEU A 655 6.58 -28.61 -32.54
N SER A 656 5.40 -29.10 -32.93
CA SER A 656 5.28 -30.34 -33.72
C SER A 656 5.67 -30.16 -35.19
N HIS A 657 5.68 -28.91 -35.68
CA HIS A 657 6.08 -28.56 -37.04
C HIS A 657 7.50 -27.99 -37.13
N PHE A 658 8.03 -27.47 -36.02
CA PHE A 658 9.37 -26.90 -35.91
C PHE A 658 10.50 -27.85 -36.34
N ARG A 659 11.58 -27.26 -36.85
CA ARG A 659 12.86 -27.91 -37.17
C ARG A 659 13.99 -27.07 -36.57
N PRO A 660 14.42 -27.33 -35.32
CA PRO A 660 15.42 -26.51 -34.64
C PRO A 660 16.78 -26.53 -35.34
N GLY A 661 17.50 -25.40 -35.25
CA GLY A 661 18.95 -25.36 -35.42
C GLY A 661 19.67 -25.95 -34.21
N PRO A 662 21.00 -26.19 -34.27
CA PRO A 662 21.74 -26.90 -33.23
C PRO A 662 21.52 -26.39 -31.80
N GLU A 663 21.43 -25.07 -31.62
CA GLU A 663 21.24 -24.39 -30.32
C GLU A 663 19.82 -24.57 -29.74
N ASP A 664 18.83 -24.92 -30.55
CA ASP A 664 17.42 -25.04 -30.15
C ASP A 664 16.96 -26.51 -30.03
N ILE A 665 17.83 -27.49 -30.31
CA ILE A 665 17.49 -28.92 -30.23
C ILE A 665 17.14 -29.32 -28.80
N GLU A 666 18.00 -29.01 -27.83
CA GLU A 666 17.78 -29.41 -26.43
C GLU A 666 16.63 -28.63 -25.77
N PRO A 667 16.46 -27.31 -25.95
CA PRO A 667 15.24 -26.60 -25.54
C PRO A 667 13.96 -27.22 -26.13
N ALA A 668 13.93 -27.58 -27.42
CA ALA A 668 12.77 -28.21 -28.04
C ALA A 668 12.54 -29.64 -27.52
N ARG A 669 13.60 -30.39 -27.22
CA ARG A 669 13.53 -31.71 -26.57
C ARG A 669 12.92 -31.58 -25.18
N ASN A 670 13.45 -30.69 -24.35
CA ASN A 670 13.11 -30.57 -22.95
C ASN A 670 11.69 -30.00 -22.76
N ALA A 671 11.28 -29.03 -23.57
CA ALA A 671 9.88 -28.60 -23.67
C ALA A 671 8.93 -29.78 -23.99
N ALA A 672 9.28 -30.60 -24.98
CA ALA A 672 8.45 -31.73 -25.39
C ALA A 672 8.47 -32.87 -24.35
N VAL A 673 9.59 -33.16 -23.71
CA VAL A 673 9.73 -34.16 -22.63
C VAL A 673 8.86 -33.79 -21.44
N VAL A 674 9.02 -32.58 -20.88
CA VAL A 674 8.32 -32.19 -19.65
C VAL A 674 6.81 -32.08 -19.91
N CYS A 675 6.40 -31.50 -21.04
CA CYS A 675 4.99 -31.48 -21.41
C CYS A 675 4.41 -32.88 -21.68
N ALA A 676 5.14 -33.78 -22.35
CA ALA A 676 4.68 -35.15 -22.60
C ALA A 676 4.58 -35.98 -21.31
N LEU A 677 5.57 -35.89 -20.42
CA LEU A 677 5.55 -36.51 -19.10
C LEU A 677 4.35 -36.02 -18.28
N SER A 678 4.13 -34.71 -18.24
CA SER A 678 3.05 -34.10 -17.45
C SER A 678 1.66 -34.48 -17.98
N LEU A 679 1.48 -34.49 -19.30
CA LEU A 679 0.26 -35.00 -19.92
C LEU A 679 0.09 -36.51 -19.70
N PHE A 680 1.17 -37.29 -19.75
CA PHE A 680 1.14 -38.73 -19.44
C PHE A 680 0.68 -39.00 -18.00
N MET A 681 1.12 -38.21 -17.03
CA MET A 681 0.72 -38.38 -15.62
C MET A 681 -0.78 -38.14 -15.36
N GLY A 682 -1.45 -37.28 -16.13
CA GLY A 682 -2.88 -36.99 -15.95
C GLY A 682 -3.82 -37.73 -16.90
N TYR A 683 -3.44 -37.81 -18.17
CA TYR A 683 -4.26 -38.40 -19.22
C TYR A 683 -3.84 -39.84 -19.51
N GLY A 684 -2.68 -40.30 -19.05
CA GLY A 684 -2.10 -41.58 -19.47
C GLY A 684 -1.44 -41.53 -20.86
N PRO A 685 -1.08 -42.68 -21.45
CA PRO A 685 -0.34 -42.85 -22.70
C PRO A 685 -1.17 -42.51 -23.96
N HIS A 686 -1.72 -41.31 -24.02
CA HIS A 686 -2.38 -40.78 -25.20
C HIS A 686 -1.36 -40.26 -26.23
N ALA A 687 -1.77 -40.24 -27.50
CA ALA A 687 -0.97 -39.68 -28.58
C ALA A 687 -0.93 -38.14 -28.50
N VAL A 688 -0.03 -37.59 -27.69
CA VAL A 688 0.19 -36.15 -27.54
C VAL A 688 1.12 -35.59 -28.63
N ARG A 689 0.94 -34.32 -29.00
CA ARG A 689 1.69 -33.69 -30.11
C ARG A 689 3.19 -33.61 -29.85
N GLN A 690 3.60 -33.51 -28.59
CA GLN A 690 4.98 -33.48 -28.12
C GLN A 690 5.78 -34.70 -28.60
N LEU A 691 5.16 -35.88 -28.69
CA LEU A 691 5.82 -37.09 -29.20
C LEU A 691 6.18 -36.97 -30.69
N VAL A 692 5.47 -36.14 -31.47
CA VAL A 692 5.84 -35.82 -32.85
C VAL A 692 7.08 -34.93 -32.90
N THR A 693 7.20 -33.97 -31.97
CA THR A 693 8.42 -33.17 -31.80
C THR A 693 9.61 -34.09 -31.48
N LEU A 694 9.52 -34.91 -30.41
CA LEU A 694 10.60 -35.83 -30.02
C LEU A 694 11.07 -36.70 -31.18
N ARG A 695 10.14 -37.41 -31.86
CA ARG A 695 10.46 -38.28 -33.02
C ARG A 695 11.18 -37.58 -34.18
N ARG A 696 11.08 -36.26 -34.31
CA ARG A 696 11.77 -35.47 -35.33
C ARG A 696 13.16 -35.00 -34.90
N LEU A 697 13.42 -34.91 -33.60
CA LEU A 697 14.72 -34.56 -33.05
C LEU A 697 15.66 -35.77 -33.08
N PRO A 698 16.97 -35.55 -33.31
CA PRO A 698 17.96 -36.62 -33.21
C PRO A 698 17.92 -37.26 -31.80
N PRO A 699 18.14 -38.57 -31.68
CA PRO A 699 18.29 -39.21 -30.36
C PRO A 699 19.49 -38.60 -29.62
N ALA A 700 19.36 -38.46 -28.31
CA ALA A 700 20.45 -38.01 -27.43
C ALA A 700 21.01 -39.19 -26.64
N GLU A 701 22.24 -39.05 -26.15
CA GLU A 701 22.80 -39.95 -25.13
C GLU A 701 22.10 -39.69 -23.79
N PRO A 702 21.87 -40.72 -22.95
CA PRO A 702 21.15 -40.58 -21.68
C PRO A 702 22.05 -40.05 -20.54
N ASP A 703 22.70 -38.90 -20.76
CA ASP A 703 23.58 -38.23 -19.78
C ASP A 703 22.81 -37.30 -18.82
N THR A 704 21.63 -36.78 -19.21
CA THR A 704 20.73 -36.00 -18.33
C THR A 704 19.36 -36.68 -18.16
N LEU A 705 18.67 -36.34 -17.06
CA LEU A 705 17.35 -36.90 -16.74
C LEU A 705 16.34 -36.69 -17.89
N LEU A 706 16.30 -35.50 -18.48
CA LEU A 706 15.38 -35.20 -19.58
C LEU A 706 15.70 -35.97 -20.88
N LYS A 707 16.97 -36.24 -21.17
CA LYS A 707 17.37 -37.07 -22.32
C LYS A 707 17.10 -38.55 -22.09
N ALA A 708 17.27 -39.07 -20.88
CA ALA A 708 16.84 -40.41 -20.51
C ALA A 708 15.30 -40.56 -20.63
N LEU A 709 14.55 -39.56 -20.17
CA LEU A 709 13.10 -39.48 -20.33
C LEU A 709 12.67 -39.45 -21.80
N ASP A 710 13.35 -38.70 -22.68
CA ASP A 710 13.09 -38.69 -24.12
C ASP A 710 13.14 -40.09 -24.74
N LEU A 711 14.18 -40.88 -24.42
CA LEU A 711 14.32 -42.25 -24.93
C LEU A 711 13.17 -43.16 -24.48
N VAL A 712 12.73 -43.06 -23.22
CA VAL A 712 11.59 -43.82 -22.70
C VAL A 712 10.28 -43.36 -23.34
N LEU A 713 10.00 -42.05 -23.37
CA LEU A 713 8.78 -41.46 -23.93
C LEU A 713 8.57 -41.81 -25.41
N ARG A 714 9.65 -41.94 -26.20
CA ARG A 714 9.57 -42.38 -27.62
C ARG A 714 8.99 -43.79 -27.78
N VAL A 715 9.27 -44.68 -26.83
CA VAL A 715 8.89 -46.09 -26.85
C VAL A 715 7.46 -46.32 -26.31
N LEU A 716 7.01 -45.53 -25.34
CA LEU A 716 5.69 -45.73 -24.69
C LEU A 716 4.49 -45.94 -25.62
N PRO A 717 4.34 -45.26 -26.78
CA PRO A 717 3.20 -45.50 -27.68
C PRO A 717 3.13 -46.93 -28.27
N GLU A 718 4.24 -47.66 -28.25
CA GLU A 718 4.38 -49.05 -28.70
C GLU A 718 4.26 -50.06 -27.54
N VAL A 719 4.32 -49.60 -26.28
CA VAL A 719 4.13 -50.44 -25.08
C VAL A 719 2.64 -50.65 -24.88
N ARG A 720 2.14 -51.86 -25.11
CA ARG A 720 0.72 -52.24 -24.96
C ARG A 720 0.60 -53.72 -24.61
N PRO A 721 -0.40 -54.17 -23.83
CA PRO A 721 -0.57 -55.58 -23.53
C PRO A 721 -0.57 -56.49 -24.78
N PRO A 722 0.15 -57.63 -24.81
CA PRO A 722 1.18 -58.11 -23.88
C PRO A 722 2.63 -57.71 -24.26
N HIS A 723 2.80 -56.76 -25.18
CA HIS A 723 4.07 -56.32 -25.76
C HIS A 723 4.76 -55.23 -24.94
N TYR A 724 5.59 -55.65 -23.97
CA TYR A 724 6.41 -54.75 -23.15
C TYR A 724 7.91 -54.78 -23.49
N THR A 725 8.31 -55.58 -24.49
CA THR A 725 9.72 -55.90 -24.79
C THR A 725 10.62 -54.68 -24.89
N ARG A 726 10.19 -53.62 -25.59
CA ARG A 726 10.98 -52.39 -25.76
C ARG A 726 11.17 -51.60 -24.47
N LEU A 727 10.23 -51.65 -23.54
CA LEU A 727 10.40 -51.01 -22.22
C LEU A 727 11.35 -51.83 -21.34
N LEU A 728 11.24 -53.16 -21.40
CA LEU A 728 12.15 -54.08 -20.69
C LEU A 728 13.59 -53.95 -21.21
N GLU A 729 13.80 -53.84 -22.53
CA GLU A 729 15.11 -53.55 -23.13
C GLU A 729 15.75 -52.25 -22.61
N LEU A 730 14.94 -51.24 -22.23
CA LEU A 730 15.43 -50.02 -21.59
C LEU A 730 15.70 -50.20 -20.09
N CYS A 731 14.93 -51.04 -19.39
CA CYS A 731 15.17 -51.41 -17.99
C CYS A 731 16.48 -52.20 -17.83
N ASP A 732 16.80 -53.07 -18.79
CA ASP A 732 18.04 -53.87 -18.85
C ASP A 732 19.26 -53.07 -19.38
N SER A 733 19.18 -51.73 -19.48
CA SER A 733 20.26 -50.91 -20.02
C SER A 733 21.50 -50.85 -19.13
N GLU A 734 22.70 -50.88 -19.73
CA GLU A 734 23.96 -50.65 -19.01
C GLU A 734 24.12 -49.21 -18.48
N HIS A 735 23.26 -48.27 -18.90
CA HIS A 735 23.26 -46.89 -18.41
C HIS A 735 22.33 -46.75 -17.17
N PRO A 736 22.84 -46.54 -15.94
CA PRO A 736 22.01 -46.58 -14.72
C PRO A 736 20.88 -45.53 -14.71
N LEU A 737 21.10 -44.35 -15.30
CA LEU A 737 20.06 -43.32 -15.41
C LEU A 737 18.92 -43.74 -16.34
N LEU A 738 19.23 -44.36 -17.48
CA LEU A 738 18.22 -44.84 -18.43
C LEU A 738 17.45 -46.04 -17.86
N ALA A 739 18.16 -47.02 -17.29
CA ALA A 739 17.56 -48.16 -16.61
C ALA A 739 16.65 -47.72 -15.45
N GLY A 740 17.13 -46.80 -14.61
CA GLY A 740 16.38 -46.29 -13.48
C GLY A 740 15.10 -45.54 -13.87
N VAL A 741 15.18 -44.67 -14.88
CA VAL A 741 14.01 -43.96 -15.43
C VAL A 741 13.04 -44.94 -16.11
N ALA A 742 13.55 -45.91 -16.88
CA ALA A 742 12.72 -46.93 -17.52
C ALA A 742 11.98 -47.80 -16.49
N GLU A 743 12.62 -48.20 -15.40
CA GLU A 743 12.01 -48.94 -14.30
C GLU A 743 10.97 -48.11 -13.53
N CYS A 744 11.22 -46.81 -13.32
CA CYS A 744 10.19 -45.90 -12.80
C CYS A 744 8.95 -45.86 -13.72
N PHE A 745 9.12 -45.82 -15.05
CA PHE A 745 8.00 -45.91 -15.99
C PHE A 745 7.33 -47.29 -16.00
N ALA A 746 8.12 -48.37 -15.94
CA ALA A 746 7.60 -49.72 -15.83
C ALA A 746 6.73 -49.90 -14.57
N SER A 747 7.05 -49.21 -13.47
CA SER A 747 6.19 -49.21 -12.28
C SER A 747 4.79 -48.63 -12.53
N TYR A 748 4.61 -47.64 -13.41
CA TYR A 748 3.29 -47.13 -13.80
C TYR A 748 2.55 -48.11 -14.71
N VAL A 749 3.28 -48.80 -15.61
CA VAL A 749 2.70 -49.86 -16.44
C VAL A 749 2.21 -51.02 -15.58
N TRP A 750 3.01 -51.53 -14.64
CA TRP A 750 2.59 -52.64 -13.77
C TRP A 750 1.49 -52.24 -12.76
N GLU A 751 1.42 -50.98 -12.31
CA GLU A 751 0.27 -50.47 -11.55
C GLU A 751 -1.03 -50.60 -12.38
N HIS A 752 -0.96 -50.24 -13.67
CA HIS A 752 -2.09 -50.37 -14.59
C HIS A 752 -2.49 -51.82 -14.86
N GLU A 753 -1.54 -52.73 -15.09
CA GLU A 753 -1.81 -54.18 -15.22
C GLU A 753 -2.35 -54.82 -13.92
N HIS A 754 -2.51 -54.02 -12.86
CA HIS A 754 -2.94 -54.42 -11.53
C HIS A 754 -1.95 -55.34 -10.79
N GLU A 755 -0.69 -55.36 -11.24
CA GLU A 755 0.42 -56.13 -10.68
C GLU A 755 1.24 -55.26 -9.70
N MET A 756 0.60 -54.83 -8.62
CA MET A 756 1.15 -53.88 -7.63
C MET A 756 2.51 -54.32 -7.04
N ASP A 757 2.73 -55.62 -6.81
CA ASP A 757 4.01 -56.13 -6.32
C ASP A 757 5.13 -55.96 -7.38
N ARG A 758 4.84 -56.22 -8.67
CA ARG A 758 5.79 -55.94 -9.77
C ARG A 758 5.99 -54.44 -10.00
N ALA A 759 4.97 -53.62 -9.75
CA ALA A 759 5.11 -52.16 -9.75
C ALA A 759 6.10 -51.68 -8.68
N LEU A 760 5.94 -52.15 -7.44
CA LEU A 760 6.83 -51.87 -6.32
C LEU A 760 8.26 -52.40 -6.57
N ASP A 761 8.41 -53.60 -7.10
CA ASP A 761 9.72 -54.17 -7.41
C ASP A 761 10.43 -53.44 -8.55
N SER A 762 9.70 -52.98 -9.57
CA SER A 762 10.24 -52.05 -10.58
C SER A 762 10.63 -50.71 -9.96
N ALA A 763 9.79 -50.10 -9.13
CA ALA A 763 10.13 -48.83 -8.46
C ALA A 763 11.38 -48.94 -7.56
N ARG A 764 11.57 -50.08 -6.89
CA ARG A 764 12.78 -50.39 -6.10
C ARG A 764 14.03 -50.53 -6.96
N ARG A 765 13.99 -51.33 -8.03
CA ARG A 765 15.12 -51.44 -8.99
C ARG A 765 15.43 -50.08 -9.64
N GLY A 766 14.40 -49.28 -9.91
CA GLY A 766 14.51 -47.90 -10.34
C GLY A 766 15.32 -47.05 -9.35
N LEU A 767 14.93 -47.02 -8.08
CA LEU A 767 15.67 -46.30 -7.03
C LEU A 767 17.12 -46.81 -6.88
N ASP A 768 17.36 -48.12 -6.91
CA ASP A 768 18.70 -48.71 -6.81
C ASP A 768 19.63 -48.26 -7.96
N ALA A 769 19.08 -48.11 -9.17
CA ALA A 769 19.82 -47.61 -10.33
C ALA A 769 20.01 -46.08 -10.27
N LEU A 770 18.96 -45.32 -9.93
CA LEU A 770 19.01 -43.85 -9.84
C LEU A 770 19.94 -43.34 -8.73
N THR A 771 20.03 -44.05 -7.60
CA THR A 771 20.93 -43.68 -6.48
C THR A 771 22.42 -43.71 -6.91
N GLN A 772 22.77 -44.49 -7.94
CA GLN A 772 24.14 -44.53 -8.48
C GLN A 772 24.51 -43.25 -9.25
N VAL A 773 23.51 -42.51 -9.74
CA VAL A 773 23.68 -41.27 -10.51
C VAL A 773 24.04 -40.08 -9.59
N ARG A 774 23.73 -40.16 -8.29
CA ARG A 774 23.97 -39.11 -7.28
C ARG A 774 23.35 -37.76 -7.63
N ASN A 775 22.18 -37.76 -8.26
CA ASN A 775 21.38 -36.56 -8.51
C ASN A 775 20.19 -36.53 -7.53
N PRO A 776 20.03 -35.46 -6.72
CA PRO A 776 18.90 -35.33 -5.79
C PRO A 776 17.52 -35.47 -6.46
N ALA A 777 17.33 -34.93 -7.67
CA ALA A 777 16.06 -35.05 -8.40
C ALA A 777 15.75 -36.52 -8.76
N THR A 778 16.77 -37.36 -8.98
CA THR A 778 16.57 -38.78 -9.26
C THR A 778 16.37 -39.62 -8.00
N GLU A 779 17.01 -39.27 -6.88
CA GLU A 779 16.69 -39.85 -5.56
C GLU A 779 15.23 -39.54 -5.17
N MET A 780 14.79 -38.28 -5.36
CA MET A 780 13.40 -37.83 -5.14
C MET A 780 12.39 -38.60 -6.00
N LEU A 781 12.66 -38.78 -7.30
CA LEU A 781 11.79 -39.53 -8.21
C LEU A 781 11.55 -40.97 -7.72
N GLY A 782 12.62 -41.67 -7.33
CA GLY A 782 12.54 -43.05 -6.85
C GLY A 782 11.85 -43.17 -5.49
N HIS A 783 12.22 -42.33 -4.52
CA HIS A 783 11.58 -42.33 -3.20
C HIS A 783 10.10 -41.94 -3.25
N GLY A 784 9.77 -40.90 -4.02
CA GLY A 784 8.39 -40.45 -4.25
C GLY A 784 7.53 -41.58 -4.80
N ARG A 785 7.96 -42.23 -5.89
CA ARG A 785 7.18 -43.30 -6.53
C ARG A 785 6.99 -44.53 -5.63
N ILE A 786 8.00 -44.96 -4.88
CA ILE A 786 7.83 -46.06 -3.90
C ILE A 786 6.85 -45.65 -2.80
N SER A 787 6.91 -44.41 -2.30
CA SER A 787 6.01 -43.94 -1.26
C SER A 787 4.55 -43.88 -1.73
N GLU A 788 4.30 -43.41 -2.95
CA GLU A 788 2.97 -43.39 -3.58
C GLU A 788 2.36 -44.79 -3.64
N LEU A 789 3.10 -45.75 -4.22
CA LEU A 789 2.67 -47.15 -4.32
C LEU A 789 2.45 -47.80 -2.94
N CYS A 790 3.26 -47.44 -1.94
CA CYS A 790 3.07 -47.89 -0.57
C CYS A 790 1.82 -47.30 0.09
N LEU A 791 1.55 -45.99 -0.07
CA LEU A 791 0.32 -45.35 0.43
C LEU A 791 -0.92 -45.97 -0.22
N GLN A 792 -0.91 -46.14 -1.55
CA GLN A 792 -2.00 -46.82 -2.28
C GLN A 792 -2.22 -48.27 -1.80
N SER A 793 -1.17 -48.94 -1.32
CA SER A 793 -1.19 -50.34 -0.87
C SER A 793 -1.44 -50.51 0.64
N GLU A 794 -1.76 -49.45 1.37
CA GLU A 794 -1.92 -49.45 2.85
C GLU A 794 -0.63 -49.89 3.60
N ARG A 795 0.57 -49.61 3.03
CA ARG A 795 1.90 -49.96 3.55
C ARG A 795 2.58 -48.78 4.25
N GLY A 796 1.87 -48.13 5.18
CA GLY A 796 2.24 -46.85 5.81
C GLY A 796 3.66 -46.76 6.38
N GLU A 797 4.20 -47.82 6.99
CA GLU A 797 5.58 -47.82 7.54
C GLU A 797 6.66 -47.68 6.45
N GLU A 798 6.47 -48.34 5.30
CA GLU A 798 7.40 -48.22 4.16
C GLU A 798 7.21 -46.88 3.44
N ALA A 799 5.97 -46.41 3.30
CA ALA A 799 5.69 -45.06 2.79
C ALA A 799 6.41 -43.99 3.63
N TYR A 800 6.22 -43.99 4.96
CA TYR A 800 6.86 -43.06 5.88
C TYR A 800 8.39 -43.07 5.74
N ARG A 801 9.00 -44.27 5.63
CA ARG A 801 10.45 -44.41 5.47
C ARG A 801 10.97 -43.80 4.16
N HIS A 802 10.27 -44.00 3.04
CA HIS A 802 10.66 -43.42 1.76
C HIS A 802 10.38 -41.91 1.69
N LEU A 803 9.30 -41.42 2.32
CA LEU A 803 8.99 -39.99 2.43
C LEU A 803 10.01 -39.25 3.32
N ARG A 804 10.40 -39.84 4.45
CA ARG A 804 11.51 -39.33 5.28
C ARG A 804 12.82 -39.30 4.51
N ALA A 805 13.11 -40.32 3.71
CA ALA A 805 14.30 -40.32 2.87
C ALA A 805 14.24 -39.22 1.80
N ALA A 806 13.09 -38.99 1.15
CA ALA A 806 12.87 -37.86 0.26
C ALA A 806 13.07 -36.50 0.97
N LEU A 807 12.50 -36.32 2.16
CA LEU A 807 12.70 -35.12 2.98
C LEU A 807 14.19 -34.92 3.33
N ASN A 808 14.92 -35.99 3.64
CA ASN A 808 16.37 -35.92 3.85
C ASN A 808 17.18 -35.66 2.55
N VAL A 809 16.64 -35.98 1.36
CA VAL A 809 17.25 -35.58 0.07
C VAL A 809 17.09 -34.09 -0.14
N LEU A 810 15.91 -33.54 0.19
CA LEU A 810 15.68 -32.10 0.25
C LEU A 810 16.68 -31.48 1.24
N GLU A 811 16.56 -31.74 2.54
CA GLU A 811 17.37 -31.12 3.61
C GLU A 811 18.91 -31.10 3.34
N ARG A 812 19.45 -32.08 2.62
CA ARG A 812 20.89 -32.15 2.26
C ARG A 812 21.35 -31.15 1.18
N THR A 813 20.46 -30.57 0.38
CA THR A 813 20.81 -29.81 -0.84
C THR A 813 20.72 -28.27 -0.72
N GLY A 814 20.43 -27.75 0.47
CA GLY A 814 20.33 -26.31 0.72
C GLY A 814 20.22 -26.00 2.22
N ASP A 815 20.18 -24.71 2.58
CA ASP A 815 19.82 -24.27 3.93
C ASP A 815 18.33 -23.92 3.95
N TRP A 816 17.50 -24.95 4.13
CA TRP A 816 16.05 -24.94 3.89
C TRP A 816 15.22 -24.16 4.90
N SER A 817 15.87 -23.47 5.85
CA SER A 817 15.19 -22.86 6.99
C SER A 817 14.70 -21.42 6.75
N GLU A 818 15.12 -20.78 5.65
CA GLU A 818 14.86 -19.35 5.39
C GLU A 818 14.08 -19.03 4.09
N SER A 819 13.96 -19.98 3.14
CA SER A 819 13.39 -19.75 1.81
C SER A 819 11.89 -20.09 1.69
N ALA A 820 11.03 -19.16 2.13
CA ALA A 820 9.58 -19.30 2.34
C ALA A 820 8.68 -19.66 1.12
N GLY A 821 9.17 -20.33 0.08
CA GLY A 821 8.44 -20.66 -1.14
C GLY A 821 8.63 -22.06 -1.74
N TRP A 822 9.49 -22.94 -1.21
CA TRP A 822 9.77 -24.30 -1.78
C TRP A 822 9.32 -25.48 -0.91
N HIS A 823 8.59 -25.25 0.17
CA HIS A 823 8.67 -26.15 1.33
C HIS A 823 7.79 -27.42 1.31
N ASP A 824 6.79 -27.54 0.41
CA ASP A 824 6.14 -28.84 0.13
C ASP A 824 5.55 -28.98 -1.29
N THR A 825 6.16 -28.38 -2.32
CA THR A 825 5.59 -28.42 -3.70
C THR A 825 5.53 -29.82 -4.33
N VAL A 826 6.33 -30.76 -3.79
CA VAL A 826 6.37 -32.19 -4.18
C VAL A 826 5.40 -33.04 -3.34
N GLY A 827 4.72 -32.48 -2.34
CA GLY A 827 3.73 -33.17 -1.51
C GLY A 827 4.30 -34.23 -0.56
N VAL A 828 5.56 -34.07 -0.14
CA VAL A 828 6.24 -35.01 0.77
C VAL A 828 5.65 -34.93 2.17
N ARG A 829 5.34 -33.73 2.68
CA ARG A 829 4.77 -33.55 4.02
C ARG A 829 3.30 -33.98 4.03
N TRP A 830 2.54 -33.69 2.98
CA TRP A 830 1.22 -34.31 2.77
C TRP A 830 1.29 -35.85 2.73
N GLY A 831 2.27 -36.43 2.03
CA GLY A 831 2.51 -37.87 2.08
C GLY A 831 2.82 -38.39 3.49
N LEU A 832 3.58 -37.64 4.30
CA LEU A 832 3.89 -37.99 5.69
C LEU A 832 2.63 -37.97 6.57
N VAL A 833 1.73 -36.99 6.38
CA VAL A 833 0.41 -36.97 7.04
C VAL A 833 -0.36 -38.26 6.75
N LEU A 834 -0.50 -38.63 5.46
CA LEU A 834 -1.20 -39.86 5.06
C LEU A 834 -0.52 -41.13 5.62
N ALA A 835 0.81 -41.19 5.63
CA ALA A 835 1.55 -42.32 6.19
C ALA A 835 1.33 -42.45 7.71
N CYS A 836 1.38 -41.35 8.46
CA CYS A 836 1.08 -41.32 9.89
C CYS A 836 -0.38 -41.70 10.19
N LEU A 837 -1.33 -41.23 9.37
CA LEU A 837 -2.74 -41.59 9.44
C LEU A 837 -2.99 -43.10 9.19
N GLN A 838 -2.24 -43.74 8.28
CA GLN A 838 -2.28 -45.20 8.08
C GLN A 838 -1.67 -45.97 9.25
N LEU A 839 -0.63 -45.44 9.90
CA LEU A 839 -0.02 -45.99 11.12
C LEU A 839 -0.89 -45.78 12.37
N GLY A 840 -1.83 -44.83 12.34
CA GLY A 840 -2.62 -44.41 13.48
C GLY A 840 -1.91 -43.43 14.42
N ASP A 841 -0.78 -42.86 14.00
CA ASP A 841 -0.07 -41.81 14.76
C ASP A 841 -0.67 -40.44 14.43
N VAL A 842 -1.69 -40.07 15.21
CA VAL A 842 -2.48 -38.86 14.96
C VAL A 842 -1.73 -37.59 15.37
N ASP A 843 -0.81 -37.69 16.33
CA ASP A 843 -0.07 -36.54 16.84
C ASP A 843 1.08 -36.18 15.89
N GLU A 844 1.78 -37.17 15.31
CA GLU A 844 2.74 -36.90 14.23
C GLU A 844 2.04 -36.46 12.94
N ALA A 845 0.85 -37.00 12.61
CA ALA A 845 0.05 -36.51 11.48
C ALA A 845 -0.33 -35.03 11.63
N GLU A 846 -0.76 -34.59 12.82
CA GLU A 846 -1.07 -33.17 13.09
C GLU A 846 0.18 -32.29 13.06
N HIS A 847 1.36 -32.80 13.46
CA HIS A 847 2.62 -32.07 13.33
C HIS A 847 2.97 -31.76 11.87
N TRP A 848 2.96 -32.77 10.99
CA TRP A 848 3.28 -32.59 9.57
C TRP A 848 2.25 -31.70 8.85
N LEU A 849 0.97 -31.86 9.19
CA LEU A 849 -0.11 -31.03 8.66
C LEU A 849 0.08 -29.54 8.99
N ASN A 850 0.44 -29.22 10.24
CA ASN A 850 0.64 -27.82 10.65
C ASN A 850 1.85 -27.19 9.96
N LEU A 851 2.90 -27.96 9.66
CA LEU A 851 4.03 -27.47 8.86
C LEU A 851 3.60 -27.15 7.43
N ALA A 852 2.94 -28.10 6.74
CA ALA A 852 2.45 -27.90 5.37
C ALA A 852 1.44 -26.74 5.23
N ALA A 853 0.61 -26.51 6.26
CA ALA A 853 -0.37 -25.43 6.28
C ALA A 853 0.24 -24.03 6.47
N LEU A 854 1.42 -23.90 7.10
CA LEU A 854 2.08 -22.61 7.32
C LEU A 854 2.74 -22.04 6.03
N GLU A 855 2.94 -22.88 5.03
CA GLU A 855 3.80 -22.62 3.86
C GLU A 855 3.02 -22.45 2.55
N SER A 856 1.68 -22.53 2.61
CA SER A 856 0.81 -22.45 1.44
C SER A 856 0.59 -21.01 0.96
N GLU A 857 1.06 -20.68 -0.25
CA GLU A 857 0.84 -19.37 -0.88
C GLU A 857 -0.64 -19.07 -1.22
N PRO A 858 -1.06 -17.79 -1.23
CA PRO A 858 -2.43 -17.42 -1.62
C PRO A 858 -2.85 -17.80 -3.04
N GLU A 859 -1.91 -18.04 -3.96
CA GLU A 859 -2.21 -18.58 -5.30
C GLU A 859 -2.29 -20.12 -5.29
N SER A 860 -1.46 -20.84 -4.52
CA SER A 860 -1.57 -22.30 -4.43
C SER A 860 -2.81 -22.74 -3.66
N VAL A 861 -3.33 -21.91 -2.75
CA VAL A 861 -4.67 -22.05 -2.13
C VAL A 861 -5.83 -21.97 -3.15
N ARG A 862 -5.59 -21.45 -4.37
CA ARG A 862 -6.56 -21.50 -5.49
C ARG A 862 -6.50 -22.82 -6.26
N ALA A 863 -5.38 -23.54 -6.16
CA ALA A 863 -5.28 -24.94 -6.55
C ALA A 863 -5.72 -25.85 -5.39
N PHE A 864 -5.75 -27.16 -5.63
CA PHE A 864 -6.23 -28.14 -4.66
C PHE A 864 -5.36 -28.20 -3.40
N SER A 865 -5.96 -28.01 -2.22
CA SER A 865 -5.31 -28.23 -0.91
C SER A 865 -6.05 -29.32 -0.13
N PRO A 866 -5.37 -30.39 0.31
CA PRO A 866 -5.99 -31.49 1.08
C PRO A 866 -6.18 -31.19 2.58
N ASP A 867 -5.75 -30.03 3.09
CA ASP A 867 -5.81 -29.65 4.52
C ASP A 867 -7.12 -30.03 5.23
N LEU A 868 -8.27 -29.72 4.62
CA LEU A 868 -9.57 -30.03 5.22
C LEU A 868 -9.90 -31.53 5.26
N ALA A 869 -9.39 -32.32 4.33
CA ALA A 869 -9.56 -33.77 4.29
C ALA A 869 -8.69 -34.43 5.37
N ASP A 870 -7.45 -34.00 5.53
CA ASP A 870 -6.55 -34.55 6.54
C ASP A 870 -6.96 -34.13 7.96
N ARG A 871 -7.38 -32.86 8.16
CA ARG A 871 -8.02 -32.43 9.42
C ARG A 871 -9.27 -33.26 9.73
N ALA A 872 -10.02 -33.66 8.71
CA ALA A 872 -11.20 -34.50 8.91
C ALA A 872 -10.81 -35.90 9.40
N GLU A 873 -9.85 -36.57 8.76
CA GLU A 873 -9.37 -37.89 9.20
C GLU A 873 -8.73 -37.84 10.61
N ILE A 874 -7.91 -36.82 10.91
CA ILE A 874 -7.36 -36.56 12.27
C ILE A 874 -8.49 -36.44 13.30
N ALA A 875 -9.53 -35.64 13.00
CA ALA A 875 -10.67 -35.47 13.89
C ALA A 875 -11.47 -36.77 14.07
N LEU A 876 -11.67 -37.56 13.02
CA LEU A 876 -12.35 -38.86 13.10
C LEU A 876 -11.55 -39.87 13.96
N LEU A 877 -10.22 -39.95 13.79
CA LEU A 877 -9.35 -40.82 14.59
C LEU A 877 -9.27 -40.39 16.07
N ARG A 878 -9.37 -39.08 16.36
CA ARG A 878 -9.53 -38.57 17.74
C ARG A 878 -10.94 -38.76 18.33
N GLY A 879 -11.87 -39.37 17.60
CA GLY A 879 -13.26 -39.57 18.04
C GLY A 879 -14.14 -38.32 18.00
N LEU A 880 -13.68 -37.23 17.38
CA LEU A 880 -14.41 -35.98 17.21
C LEU A 880 -15.34 -36.05 15.99
N THR A 881 -16.25 -37.03 15.96
CA THR A 881 -17.00 -37.44 14.77
C THR A 881 -17.72 -36.29 14.06
N GLU A 882 -18.51 -35.48 14.76
CA GLU A 882 -19.26 -34.38 14.12
C GLU A 882 -18.34 -33.26 13.56
N VAL A 883 -17.15 -33.08 14.14
CA VAL A 883 -16.13 -32.15 13.62
C VAL A 883 -15.53 -32.71 12.33
N GLY A 884 -15.08 -33.98 12.34
CA GLY A 884 -14.51 -34.63 11.16
C GLY A 884 -15.49 -34.72 9.99
N LEU A 885 -16.75 -35.12 10.26
CA LEU A 885 -17.80 -35.11 9.23
C LEU A 885 -18.12 -33.69 8.74
N GLY A 886 -18.06 -32.68 9.61
CA GLY A 886 -18.20 -31.27 9.25
C GLY A 886 -17.10 -30.78 8.30
N LEU A 887 -15.85 -31.14 8.58
CA LEU A 887 -14.68 -30.82 7.76
C LEU A 887 -14.74 -31.51 6.39
N TRP A 888 -15.12 -32.80 6.33
CA TRP A 888 -15.38 -33.50 5.06
C TRP A 888 -16.44 -32.78 4.20
N ARG A 889 -17.53 -32.28 4.81
CA ARG A 889 -18.55 -31.46 4.10
C ARG A 889 -18.05 -30.08 3.68
N GLN A 890 -17.01 -29.55 4.33
CA GLN A 890 -16.36 -28.31 3.91
C GLN A 890 -15.40 -28.55 2.74
N ALA A 891 -14.60 -29.61 2.79
CA ALA A 891 -13.73 -30.05 1.69
C ALA A 891 -14.53 -30.28 0.39
N VAL A 892 -15.68 -30.96 0.47
CA VAL A 892 -16.58 -31.16 -0.68
C VAL A 892 -17.17 -29.86 -1.24
N ARG A 893 -17.41 -28.83 -0.41
CA ARG A 893 -17.86 -27.53 -0.91
C ARG A 893 -16.74 -26.78 -1.62
N GLN A 894 -15.55 -26.73 -1.01
CA GLN A 894 -14.39 -26.06 -1.59
C GLN A 894 -13.99 -26.66 -2.95
N ILE A 895 -13.95 -27.99 -3.08
CA ILE A 895 -13.60 -28.62 -4.37
C ILE A 895 -14.64 -28.35 -5.46
N ARG A 896 -15.93 -28.22 -5.10
CA ARG A 896 -17.00 -27.86 -6.05
C ARG A 896 -16.92 -26.41 -6.51
N GLU A 897 -16.58 -25.47 -5.62
CA GLU A 897 -16.35 -24.07 -6.00
C GLU A 897 -15.18 -23.94 -7.00
N VAL A 898 -14.13 -24.76 -6.87
CA VAL A 898 -12.99 -24.81 -7.82
C VAL A 898 -13.36 -25.42 -9.18
N ASP A 899 -14.20 -26.45 -9.19
CA ASP A 899 -14.70 -27.12 -10.40
C ASP A 899 -15.63 -26.18 -11.21
N GLU A 900 -16.55 -25.49 -10.52
CA GLU A 900 -17.56 -24.60 -11.11
C GLU A 900 -16.98 -23.27 -11.64
N THR A 901 -15.90 -22.74 -11.05
CA THR A 901 -15.40 -21.39 -11.39
C THR A 901 -14.32 -21.34 -12.47
N ALA A 902 -13.61 -22.43 -12.74
CA ALA A 902 -12.51 -22.43 -13.71
C ALA A 902 -12.21 -23.76 -14.44
N HIS A 903 -12.62 -24.94 -13.94
CA HIS A 903 -11.96 -26.21 -14.34
C HIS A 903 -12.89 -27.37 -14.74
N ALA A 904 -14.16 -27.12 -15.08
CA ALA A 904 -15.20 -28.14 -15.31
C ALA A 904 -14.91 -29.30 -16.31
N ASN A 905 -13.76 -29.32 -17.00
CA ASN A 905 -13.32 -30.40 -17.89
C ASN A 905 -11.89 -30.93 -17.61
N ASP A 906 -11.19 -30.50 -16.55
CA ASP A 906 -9.84 -30.96 -16.21
C ASP A 906 -9.88 -32.39 -15.60
N PRO A 907 -9.28 -33.42 -16.24
CA PRO A 907 -9.33 -34.78 -15.73
C PRO A 907 -8.55 -35.01 -14.43
N PHE A 908 -7.51 -34.22 -14.15
CA PHE A 908 -6.80 -34.28 -12.86
C PHE A 908 -7.77 -33.87 -11.75
N VAL A 909 -8.34 -32.67 -11.86
CA VAL A 909 -9.27 -32.10 -10.86
C VAL A 909 -10.49 -32.99 -10.69
N GLN A 910 -11.04 -33.56 -11.77
CA GLN A 910 -12.18 -34.47 -11.70
C GLN A 910 -11.86 -35.78 -10.96
N ALA A 911 -10.65 -36.36 -11.11
CA ALA A 911 -10.27 -37.57 -10.39
C ALA A 911 -10.15 -37.32 -8.87
N TRP A 912 -9.46 -36.24 -8.48
CA TRP A 912 -9.33 -35.80 -7.09
C TRP A 912 -10.67 -35.42 -6.45
N SER A 913 -11.52 -34.69 -7.19
CA SER A 913 -12.86 -34.31 -6.76
C SER A 913 -13.72 -35.55 -6.45
N LEU A 914 -13.71 -36.56 -7.31
CA LEU A 914 -14.43 -37.82 -7.05
C LEU A 914 -13.88 -38.60 -5.87
N GLN A 915 -12.57 -38.55 -5.62
CA GLN A 915 -11.95 -39.20 -4.47
C GLN A 915 -12.34 -38.52 -3.14
N VAL A 916 -12.27 -37.19 -3.05
CA VAL A 916 -12.71 -36.40 -1.89
C VAL A 916 -14.19 -36.60 -1.61
N GLN A 917 -15.04 -36.57 -2.64
CA GLN A 917 -16.47 -36.84 -2.51
C GLN A 917 -16.75 -38.28 -2.03
N SER A 918 -16.01 -39.27 -2.55
CA SER A 918 -16.13 -40.68 -2.13
C SER A 918 -15.71 -40.88 -0.68
N ALA A 919 -14.58 -40.29 -0.26
CA ALA A 919 -14.12 -40.34 1.12
C ALA A 919 -15.12 -39.68 2.08
N ALA A 920 -15.67 -38.52 1.73
CA ALA A 920 -16.73 -37.88 2.51
C ALA A 920 -17.97 -38.78 2.67
N VAL A 921 -18.48 -39.39 1.59
CA VAL A 921 -19.62 -40.32 1.67
C VAL A 921 -19.29 -41.57 2.48
N ALA A 922 -18.09 -42.15 2.32
CA ALA A 922 -17.64 -43.30 3.10
C ALA A 922 -17.52 -42.99 4.60
N ALA A 923 -17.02 -41.81 4.99
CA ALA A 923 -16.96 -41.37 6.39
C ALA A 923 -18.37 -41.28 6.99
N HIS A 924 -19.30 -40.60 6.30
CA HIS A 924 -20.68 -40.45 6.74
C HIS A 924 -21.42 -41.79 6.82
N ALA A 925 -21.14 -42.72 5.90
CA ALA A 925 -21.67 -44.10 5.95
C ALA A 925 -21.16 -44.88 7.16
N ARG A 926 -19.84 -44.90 7.39
CA ARG A 926 -19.20 -45.60 8.52
C ARG A 926 -19.69 -45.11 9.89
N HIS A 927 -20.04 -43.83 10.00
CA HIS A 927 -20.54 -43.23 11.24
C HIS A 927 -22.08 -43.15 11.34
N GLY A 928 -22.84 -43.73 10.40
CA GLY A 928 -24.31 -43.74 10.46
C GLY A 928 -24.94 -42.34 10.42
N ARG A 929 -24.43 -41.49 9.52
CA ARG A 929 -24.80 -40.07 9.36
C ARG A 929 -24.95 -39.71 7.88
N LEU A 930 -25.79 -40.43 7.14
CA LEU A 930 -25.90 -40.24 5.69
C LEU A 930 -26.79 -39.07 5.26
N GLU A 931 -27.70 -38.57 6.11
CA GLU A 931 -28.62 -37.50 5.74
C GLU A 931 -27.91 -36.24 5.21
N PRO A 932 -26.83 -35.74 5.83
CA PRO A 932 -26.10 -34.55 5.35
C PRO A 932 -25.39 -34.70 3.99
N VAL A 933 -25.29 -35.91 3.44
CA VAL A 933 -24.60 -36.21 2.16
C VAL A 933 -25.47 -37.04 1.20
N ALA A 934 -26.78 -37.12 1.43
CA ALA A 934 -27.68 -37.93 0.63
C ALA A 934 -27.70 -37.53 -0.86
N GLU A 935 -27.66 -36.22 -1.16
CA GLU A 935 -27.56 -35.70 -2.52
C GLU A 935 -26.22 -36.09 -3.18
N LEU A 936 -25.11 -35.91 -2.46
CA LEU A 936 -23.76 -36.24 -2.94
C LEU A 936 -23.63 -37.73 -3.27
N HIS A 937 -24.18 -38.60 -2.43
CA HIS A 937 -24.29 -40.03 -2.70
C HIS A 937 -25.06 -40.31 -4.01
N ALA A 938 -26.19 -39.63 -4.23
CA ALA A 938 -26.97 -39.80 -5.46
C ALA A 938 -26.21 -39.33 -6.71
N GLN A 939 -25.45 -38.23 -6.61
CA GLN A 939 -24.57 -37.71 -7.66
C GLN A 939 -23.44 -38.71 -7.98
N LEU A 940 -22.72 -39.21 -6.97
CA LEU A 940 -21.68 -40.24 -7.15
C LEU A 940 -22.22 -41.50 -7.83
N ARG A 941 -23.41 -41.98 -7.44
CA ARG A 941 -24.08 -43.13 -8.07
C ARG A 941 -24.39 -42.89 -9.56
N MET A 942 -24.75 -41.66 -9.94
CA MET A 942 -24.91 -41.30 -11.36
C MET A 942 -23.57 -41.23 -12.08
N ARG A 943 -22.57 -40.58 -11.47
CA ARG A 943 -21.25 -40.38 -12.08
C ARG A 943 -20.50 -41.69 -12.31
N VAL A 944 -20.59 -42.66 -11.41
CA VAL A 944 -19.98 -43.98 -11.64
C VAL A 944 -20.70 -44.77 -12.75
N ARG A 945 -22.02 -44.62 -12.90
CA ARG A 945 -22.73 -45.18 -14.08
C ARG A 945 -22.23 -44.56 -15.39
N GLU A 946 -21.98 -43.25 -15.43
CA GLU A 946 -21.39 -42.58 -16.60
C GLU A 946 -19.96 -43.08 -16.89
N LEU A 947 -19.12 -43.18 -15.85
CA LEU A 947 -17.74 -43.66 -15.97
C LEU A 947 -17.67 -45.09 -16.53
N LEU A 948 -18.60 -45.95 -16.14
CA LEU A 948 -18.74 -47.34 -16.63
C LEU A 948 -19.45 -47.44 -17.99
N ALA A 949 -20.19 -46.42 -18.43
CA ALA A 949 -20.93 -46.43 -19.68
C ALA A 949 -20.17 -45.80 -20.86
N LYS A 950 -19.19 -44.93 -20.60
CA LYS A 950 -18.28 -44.43 -21.63
C LYS A 950 -17.46 -45.59 -22.19
N ARG A 951 -17.67 -45.93 -23.45
CA ARG A 951 -16.84 -46.89 -24.20
C ARG A 951 -15.52 -46.20 -24.52
N ARG A 952 -14.45 -46.56 -23.82
CA ARG A 952 -13.12 -45.93 -23.92
C ARG A 952 -12.30 -46.66 -24.99
N PRO A 953 -11.35 -45.99 -25.67
CA PRO A 953 -10.53 -46.64 -26.68
C PRO A 953 -9.75 -47.81 -26.06
N GLU A 954 -9.84 -48.98 -26.69
CA GLU A 954 -9.40 -50.30 -26.16
C GLU A 954 -7.86 -50.46 -26.11
N ASP A 955 -7.11 -49.35 -26.07
CA ASP A 955 -5.73 -49.22 -26.54
C ASP A 955 -4.80 -48.40 -25.61
N SER A 956 -5.29 -47.92 -24.45
CA SER A 956 -4.54 -47.03 -23.53
C SER A 956 -4.02 -47.74 -22.27
N PRO A 957 -2.69 -47.93 -22.10
CA PRO A 957 -2.09 -48.57 -20.92
C PRO A 957 -2.09 -47.77 -19.58
N VAL A 958 -2.87 -46.70 -19.40
CA VAL A 958 -3.10 -46.13 -18.05
C VAL A 958 -4.54 -45.65 -17.88
N GLU A 959 -5.30 -46.47 -17.17
CA GLU A 959 -6.70 -46.26 -16.76
C GLU A 959 -7.16 -47.29 -15.70
N LEU A 960 -8.02 -47.00 -14.71
CA LEU A 960 -8.36 -45.73 -14.05
C LEU A 960 -9.11 -46.07 -12.72
N PRO A 961 -8.43 -46.20 -11.55
CA PRO A 961 -9.00 -46.82 -10.33
C PRO A 961 -10.20 -46.10 -9.67
N VAL A 962 -10.52 -44.87 -10.10
CA VAL A 962 -11.58 -44.03 -9.53
C VAL A 962 -12.95 -44.72 -9.53
N ALA A 963 -13.24 -45.59 -10.51
CA ALA A 963 -14.50 -46.32 -10.55
C ALA A 963 -14.69 -47.23 -9.32
N GLY A 964 -13.66 -47.96 -8.90
CA GLY A 964 -13.71 -48.78 -7.68
C GLY A 964 -13.75 -47.92 -6.42
N THR A 965 -13.05 -46.78 -6.37
CA THR A 965 -13.15 -45.80 -5.28
C THR A 965 -14.60 -45.32 -5.05
N VAL A 966 -15.32 -44.96 -6.13
CA VAL A 966 -16.72 -44.54 -6.02
C VAL A 966 -17.64 -45.73 -5.67
N LEU A 967 -17.39 -46.92 -6.22
CA LEU A 967 -18.13 -48.14 -5.86
C LEU A 967 -17.98 -48.50 -4.37
N LEU A 968 -16.80 -48.27 -3.77
CA LEU A 968 -16.58 -48.48 -2.34
C LEU A 968 -17.44 -47.54 -1.48
N ALA A 969 -17.44 -46.24 -1.81
CA ALA A 969 -18.24 -45.25 -1.09
C ALA A 969 -19.76 -45.49 -1.23
N VAL A 970 -20.24 -45.84 -2.43
CA VAL A 970 -21.64 -46.21 -2.67
C VAL A 970 -21.98 -47.52 -1.94
N GLY A 971 -21.13 -48.54 -2.00
CA GLY A 971 -21.34 -49.83 -1.31
C GLY A 971 -21.46 -49.69 0.21
N LEU A 972 -20.59 -48.89 0.83
CA LEU A 972 -20.69 -48.54 2.26
C LEU A 972 -22.00 -47.80 2.57
N ALA A 973 -22.40 -46.86 1.70
CA ALA A 973 -23.62 -46.09 1.91
C ALA A 973 -24.91 -46.93 1.76
N GLU A 974 -24.97 -47.88 0.82
CA GLU A 974 -26.13 -48.78 0.70
C GLU A 974 -26.22 -49.76 1.89
N ILE A 975 -25.09 -50.27 2.42
CA ILE A 975 -25.07 -51.03 3.70
C ILE A 975 -25.64 -50.19 4.84
N ALA A 976 -25.21 -48.93 4.98
CA ALA A 976 -25.66 -48.05 6.05
C ALA A 976 -27.15 -47.63 5.92
N LYS A 977 -27.72 -47.67 4.71
CA LYS A 977 -29.18 -47.53 4.47
C LYS A 977 -29.97 -48.82 4.68
N GLY A 978 -29.31 -49.97 4.78
CA GLY A 978 -29.92 -51.28 4.97
C GLY A 978 -30.03 -52.16 3.73
N ASP A 979 -29.66 -51.70 2.53
CA ASP A 979 -29.50 -52.58 1.35
C ASP A 979 -28.13 -53.28 1.41
N LYS A 980 -28.04 -54.23 2.35
CA LYS A 980 -26.87 -55.06 2.58
C LYS A 980 -26.49 -55.85 1.34
N THR A 981 -27.46 -56.46 0.66
CA THR A 981 -27.21 -57.37 -0.47
C THR A 981 -26.59 -56.68 -1.67
N THR A 982 -27.07 -55.48 -2.04
CA THR A 982 -26.40 -54.69 -3.08
C THR A 982 -25.07 -54.16 -2.57
N GLY A 983 -25.03 -53.62 -1.34
CA GLY A 983 -23.83 -53.00 -0.79
C GLY A 983 -22.63 -53.95 -0.70
N VAL A 984 -22.77 -55.17 -0.18
CA VAL A 984 -21.66 -56.14 -0.12
C VAL A 984 -21.16 -56.55 -1.51
N ARG A 985 -22.04 -56.67 -2.51
CA ARG A 985 -21.67 -56.97 -3.89
C ARG A 985 -20.93 -55.81 -4.56
N LEU A 986 -21.32 -54.56 -4.27
CA LEU A 986 -20.58 -53.37 -4.71
C LEU A 986 -19.19 -53.29 -4.06
N LEU A 987 -19.05 -53.65 -2.79
CA LEU A 987 -17.74 -53.70 -2.11
C LEU A 987 -16.83 -54.79 -2.70
N ALA A 988 -17.36 -55.97 -3.00
CA ALA A 988 -16.59 -57.04 -3.66
C ALA A 988 -16.13 -56.62 -5.08
N LEU A 989 -16.97 -55.89 -5.82
CA LEU A 989 -16.56 -55.29 -7.11
C LEU A 989 -15.52 -54.18 -6.94
N ALA A 990 -15.66 -53.32 -5.94
CA ALA A 990 -14.67 -52.28 -5.64
C ALA A 990 -13.30 -52.89 -5.31
N GLU A 991 -13.25 -53.98 -4.55
CA GLU A 991 -11.99 -54.68 -4.24
C GLU A 991 -11.31 -55.25 -5.51
N ARG A 992 -12.10 -55.74 -6.48
CA ARG A 992 -11.65 -56.27 -7.78
C ARG A 992 -11.27 -55.19 -8.79
N LEU A 993 -12.00 -54.09 -8.85
CA LEU A 993 -11.73 -52.92 -9.71
C LEU A 993 -10.66 -51.97 -9.13
N ARG A 994 -10.17 -52.27 -7.92
CA ARG A 994 -9.22 -51.51 -7.09
C ARG A 994 -9.72 -50.13 -6.66
N VAL A 995 -9.21 -49.67 -5.53
CA VAL A 995 -9.63 -48.46 -4.81
C VAL A 995 -8.39 -47.64 -4.50
N ARG A 996 -8.44 -46.32 -4.72
CA ARG A 996 -7.44 -45.40 -4.16
C ARG A 996 -7.68 -45.26 -2.65
N ARG A 997 -6.71 -45.73 -1.85
CA ARG A 997 -6.81 -45.92 -0.39
C ARG A 997 -6.02 -44.88 0.41
N GLU A 998 -5.81 -43.70 -0.14
CA GLU A 998 -4.96 -42.66 0.47
C GLU A 998 -5.46 -42.27 1.87
N PHE A 999 -6.78 -42.09 2.05
CA PHE A 999 -7.38 -41.80 3.36
C PHE A 999 -7.75 -43.07 4.15
N PRO A 1000 -7.53 -43.15 5.48
CA PRO A 1000 -7.94 -44.29 6.32
C PRO A 1000 -9.42 -44.66 6.23
N THR A 1001 -10.31 -43.69 6.03
CA THR A 1001 -11.74 -43.90 5.73
C THR A 1001 -11.97 -44.80 4.49
N MET A 1002 -11.06 -44.79 3.52
CA MET A 1002 -11.13 -45.61 2.30
C MET A 1002 -10.42 -46.97 2.42
N SER A 1003 -9.89 -47.32 3.60
CA SER A 1003 -9.23 -48.62 3.85
C SER A 1003 -10.13 -49.78 3.45
N THR A 1004 -9.57 -50.67 2.62
CA THR A 1004 -10.30 -51.83 2.11
C THR A 1004 -10.41 -52.95 3.13
N VAL A 1005 -9.46 -53.06 4.07
CA VAL A 1005 -9.57 -53.97 5.23
C VAL A 1005 -10.82 -53.61 6.02
N ARG A 1006 -10.95 -52.34 6.43
CA ARG A 1006 -12.13 -51.84 7.16
C ARG A 1006 -13.43 -51.90 6.35
N ALA A 1007 -13.35 -51.87 5.02
CA ALA A 1007 -14.53 -52.02 4.15
C ALA A 1007 -14.96 -53.49 4.03
N ARG A 1008 -14.00 -54.41 3.95
CA ARG A 1008 -14.24 -55.86 4.00
C ARG A 1008 -14.87 -56.27 5.33
N GLU A 1009 -14.32 -55.81 6.46
CA GLU A 1009 -14.92 -55.99 7.78
C GLU A 1009 -16.38 -55.47 7.81
N SER A 1010 -16.65 -54.32 7.19
CA SER A 1010 -18.01 -53.77 7.10
C SER A 1010 -18.93 -54.65 6.26
N ALA A 1011 -18.42 -55.27 5.18
CA ALA A 1011 -19.16 -56.19 4.34
C ALA A 1011 -19.45 -57.52 5.03
N GLU A 1012 -18.45 -58.09 5.70
CA GLU A 1012 -18.54 -59.35 6.46
C GLU A 1012 -19.52 -59.24 7.64
N ASN A 1013 -19.49 -58.12 8.35
CA ASN A 1013 -20.46 -57.79 9.42
C ASN A 1013 -21.87 -57.49 8.87
N ALA A 1014 -21.99 -57.04 7.63
CA ALA A 1014 -23.29 -56.80 6.99
C ALA A 1014 -23.95 -58.10 6.53
N ASP A 1015 -23.26 -58.87 5.68
CA ASP A 1015 -23.66 -60.17 5.13
C ASP A 1015 -22.43 -60.91 4.55
N GLY A 1016 -21.64 -61.56 5.41
CA GLY A 1016 -20.41 -62.26 5.01
C GLY A 1016 -20.61 -63.45 4.07
N ALA A 1017 -21.80 -64.06 4.04
CA ALA A 1017 -22.09 -65.15 3.09
C ALA A 1017 -22.26 -64.58 1.68
N ALA A 1018 -23.10 -63.56 1.51
CA ALA A 1018 -23.27 -62.88 0.23
C ALA A 1018 -21.99 -62.18 -0.24
N TYR A 1019 -21.13 -61.71 0.67
CA TYR A 1019 -19.80 -61.18 0.34
C TYR A 1019 -18.87 -62.26 -0.23
N ALA A 1020 -18.75 -63.41 0.44
CA ALA A 1020 -17.89 -64.51 0.00
C ALA A 1020 -18.33 -65.06 -1.38
N ASP A 1021 -19.64 -65.23 -1.59
CA ASP A 1021 -20.21 -65.63 -2.87
C ASP A 1021 -19.87 -64.62 -3.98
N ALA A 1022 -19.99 -63.31 -3.70
CA ALA A 1022 -19.66 -62.25 -4.65
C ALA A 1022 -18.15 -62.21 -4.99
N VAL A 1023 -17.28 -62.37 -3.99
CA VAL A 1023 -15.82 -62.46 -4.21
C VAL A 1023 -15.49 -63.67 -5.10
N SER A 1024 -16.12 -64.83 -4.87
CA SER A 1024 -15.93 -66.02 -5.71
C SER A 1024 -16.49 -65.84 -7.13
N GLU A 1025 -17.64 -65.19 -7.29
CA GLU A 1025 -18.25 -64.87 -8.60
C GLU A 1025 -17.33 -63.95 -9.42
N TYR A 1026 -16.75 -62.94 -8.79
CA TYR A 1026 -15.95 -61.90 -9.45
C TYR A 1026 -14.46 -62.26 -9.60
N ALA A 1027 -13.98 -63.32 -8.95
CA ALA A 1027 -12.61 -63.80 -9.11
C ALA A 1027 -12.30 -64.23 -10.56
N ALA A 1028 -13.26 -64.86 -11.25
CA ALA A 1028 -13.08 -65.40 -12.59
C ALA A 1028 -13.34 -64.39 -13.74
N LEU A 1029 -13.89 -63.20 -13.43
CA LEU A 1029 -14.29 -62.21 -14.44
C LEU A 1029 -13.13 -61.33 -14.90
N GLY A 1030 -13.08 -61.05 -16.21
CA GLY A 1030 -12.21 -60.04 -16.81
C GLY A 1030 -12.72 -58.61 -16.57
N ARG A 1031 -11.88 -57.60 -16.83
CA ARG A 1031 -12.16 -56.18 -16.54
C ARG A 1031 -13.50 -55.69 -17.12
N GLY A 1032 -13.75 -55.89 -18.41
CA GLY A 1032 -15.01 -55.48 -19.05
C GLY A 1032 -16.26 -56.20 -18.48
N GLU A 1033 -16.09 -57.42 -17.96
CA GLU A 1033 -17.17 -58.18 -17.33
C GLU A 1033 -17.47 -57.68 -15.90
N LEU A 1034 -16.43 -57.28 -15.16
CA LEU A 1034 -16.55 -56.60 -13.86
C LEU A 1034 -17.24 -55.25 -14.01
N GLU A 1035 -16.86 -54.44 -15.00
CA GLU A 1035 -17.51 -53.16 -15.33
C GLU A 1035 -18.98 -53.38 -15.71
N ALA A 1036 -19.30 -54.41 -16.50
CA ALA A 1036 -20.67 -54.80 -16.84
C ALA A 1036 -21.46 -55.37 -15.64
N ALA A 1037 -20.82 -56.00 -14.67
CA ALA A 1037 -21.43 -56.43 -13.40
C ALA A 1037 -21.78 -55.22 -12.52
N ALA A 1038 -20.84 -54.28 -12.36
CA ALA A 1038 -21.06 -53.02 -11.64
C ALA A 1038 -22.23 -52.22 -12.26
N ALA A 1039 -22.23 -52.04 -13.58
CA ALA A 1039 -23.29 -51.34 -14.29
C ALA A 1039 -24.65 -52.06 -14.23
N ARG A 1040 -24.71 -53.38 -13.97
CA ARG A 1040 -25.96 -54.11 -13.72
C ARG A 1040 -26.47 -53.88 -12.30
N LEU A 1041 -25.62 -54.05 -11.28
CA LEU A 1041 -26.00 -53.81 -9.88
C LEU A 1041 -26.45 -52.38 -9.65
N LEU A 1042 -25.69 -51.40 -10.16
CA LEU A 1042 -26.05 -49.99 -10.07
C LEU A 1042 -27.41 -49.67 -10.72
N ARG A 1043 -27.84 -50.41 -11.76
CA ARG A 1043 -29.18 -50.26 -12.39
C ARG A 1043 -30.31 -50.89 -11.56
N GLY A 1044 -30.01 -51.86 -10.70
CA GLY A 1044 -30.98 -52.48 -9.79
C GLY A 1044 -31.37 -51.60 -8.60
N ILE A 1045 -30.50 -50.66 -8.21
CA ILE A 1045 -30.78 -49.71 -7.13
C ILE A 1045 -31.85 -48.72 -7.58
N SER A 1046 -33.05 -48.87 -7.03
CA SER A 1046 -34.20 -48.01 -7.32
C SER A 1046 -33.90 -46.53 -7.06
N ALA A 1047 -34.60 -45.66 -7.78
CA ALA A 1047 -34.72 -44.25 -7.44
C ALA A 1047 -35.85 -44.10 -6.41
N ALA A 1048 -35.59 -44.52 -5.16
CA ALA A 1048 -36.46 -44.18 -4.04
C ALA A 1048 -36.27 -42.70 -3.68
N ASP A 1049 -37.38 -42.00 -3.42
CA ASP A 1049 -37.43 -40.56 -3.15
C ASP A 1049 -36.52 -40.11 -1.98
N PRO A 1050 -35.94 -38.89 -2.07
CA PRO A 1050 -35.52 -38.16 -0.89
C PRO A 1050 -36.77 -37.55 -0.22
N GLY A 1051 -37.24 -38.19 0.85
CA GLY A 1051 -38.20 -37.62 1.80
C GLY A 1051 -37.54 -36.70 2.81
#